data_AF-A0A1Q3ABN8-F1
#
_entry.id   AF-A0A1Q3ABN8-F1
#
_cell.length_a   1.000
_cell.length_b   1.000
_cell.length_c   1.000
_cell.angle_alpha   90.00
_cell.angle_beta   90.00
_cell.angle_gamma   90.00
#
_symmetry.space_group_name_H-M   'P 1'
#
loop_
_entity.id
_entity.type
_entity.pdbx_description
1 polymer ?
#
loop_
_entity_poly.entity_id
_entity_poly.type
_entity_poly.pdbx_seq_one_letter_code
_entity_poly.pdbx_strand_id
1 'polypeptide(L)'
;MDSSIYSHAFELWSKANLAGLQKQLDSDVILMKNKETQSLESRKQLAAETKKFKKLESEEKLASVNKIIKQYQQEIDNLTQRSKFSEVILLDIYAKLAEAPDPKPLLQHSLEKLSKVDDSKELKEKVETLEDKLAKYADYENLKSRLLDLEQNSAVTTAKRLSAKEQEINSTWNEKQRNWNQRETDLTKQVESLTSSNKALESKISKQVEFGGDSSEGSNRTDGAVESKNYTDSSEYNLLAQELEFSHSRVLQLETRNEELNGLLAKATNTAEQESQLQSRETKIKHLESENALLSASLERERNSHAKLQIELDEQLKSLQAETAYYKTEISNVRMKLDNYADYNKLKEELSALRRIEFGADDENSETNDDNSNTHDKVESSLISANKKLQANLADLRVKCSNYEEKVSNLETNVNHLQNKVAELEQLNNKLELDLQKIEEVDASFNDTNSMISGVTRQVKSRTIPQNGGSGKLSPTTSIVGIPEESEVNTSTNNNTILPIVTKQRDRFRSKNVELEKQLRQNGVERNKLKTEISKLKTDNGKLYERIRYLTSYSQTSANDITNVSPPAVSSLVDAEAQYSRTYEDSLNPLNSFKKREMEYYRKNKLSVWEKLFSSFAKVILANRKTRMAFLLYCIGSHALVFAMSIYVINLNSKTKPELGVMQPPTQPAAAPANLMANGGAAIGNPGVGAGVGAGSGNGVVRGVQI
;
A
#
# COMPACT_ATOMS: atom_id res chain seq x y z
N MET A 1 -9.32 -14.83 -4.17
CA MET A 1 -8.04 -15.55 -4.25
C MET A 1 -6.89 -14.63 -3.84
N ASP A 2 -6.34 -14.96 -2.67
CA ASP A 2 -4.93 -14.94 -2.32
C ASP A 2 -4.13 -13.64 -2.22
N SER A 3 -4.73 -12.58 -1.67
CA SER A 3 -3.94 -11.49 -1.03
C SER A 3 -2.91 -12.02 -0.03
N SER A 4 -3.19 -13.16 0.61
CA SER A 4 -2.25 -13.88 1.47
C SER A 4 -1.02 -14.42 0.73
N ILE A 5 -1.13 -14.85 -0.53
CA ILE A 5 0.03 -15.31 -1.31
C ILE A 5 0.88 -14.12 -1.74
N TYR A 6 0.26 -13.01 -2.16
CA TYR A 6 0.99 -11.77 -2.45
C TYR A 6 1.70 -11.22 -1.23
N SER A 7 1.02 -11.19 -0.08
CA SER A 7 1.62 -10.74 1.17
C SER A 7 2.74 -11.68 1.63
N HIS A 8 2.58 -12.99 1.44
CA HIS A 8 3.60 -13.95 1.84
C HIS A 8 4.82 -13.91 0.91
N ALA A 9 4.61 -13.83 -0.39
CA ALA A 9 5.67 -13.64 -1.38
C ALA A 9 6.39 -12.30 -1.17
N PHE A 10 5.66 -11.22 -0.86
CA PHE A 10 6.25 -9.93 -0.50
C PHE A 10 7.09 -10.03 0.78
N GLU A 11 6.61 -10.73 1.81
CA GLU A 11 7.38 -10.99 3.04
C GLU A 11 8.65 -11.81 2.77
N LEU A 12 8.59 -12.78 1.85
CA LEU A 12 9.74 -13.60 1.47
C LEU A 12 10.76 -12.83 0.61
N TRP A 13 10.30 -12.07 -0.38
CA TRP A 13 11.16 -11.23 -1.22
C TRP A 13 11.77 -10.05 -0.46
N SER A 14 11.04 -9.48 0.52
CA SER A 14 11.59 -8.46 1.41
C SER A 14 12.63 -9.03 2.38
N LYS A 15 12.46 -10.27 2.86
CA LYS A 15 13.48 -10.98 3.65
C LYS A 15 14.70 -11.37 2.81
N ALA A 16 14.51 -11.80 1.57
CA ALA A 16 15.59 -12.08 0.64
C ALA A 16 16.44 -10.83 0.37
N ASN A 17 15.83 -9.64 0.47
CA ASN A 17 16.48 -8.33 0.35
C ASN A 17 17.48 -8.31 -0.81
N LEU A 18 16.98 -8.50 -2.03
CA LEU A 18 17.77 -8.56 -3.27
C LEU A 18 18.80 -7.43 -3.38
N ALA A 19 18.44 -6.20 -3.01
CA ALA A 19 19.35 -5.06 -3.08
C ALA A 19 20.50 -5.16 -2.07
N GLY A 20 20.23 -5.69 -0.87
CA GLY A 20 21.27 -5.99 0.12
C GLY A 20 22.13 -7.18 -0.30
N LEU A 21 21.51 -8.24 -0.80
CA LEU A 21 22.19 -9.43 -1.31
C LEU A 21 23.10 -9.11 -2.49
N GLN A 22 22.66 -8.25 -3.41
CA GLN A 22 23.46 -7.79 -4.54
C GLN A 22 24.71 -7.03 -4.06
N LYS A 23 24.57 -6.10 -3.12
CA LYS A 23 25.73 -5.38 -2.55
C LYS A 23 26.69 -6.31 -1.82
N GLN A 24 26.17 -7.28 -1.09
CA GLN A 24 26.98 -8.26 -0.39
C GLN A 24 27.72 -9.15 -1.41
N LEU A 25 27.01 -9.61 -2.45
CA LEU A 25 27.57 -10.41 -3.53
C LEU A 25 28.66 -9.66 -4.29
N ASP A 26 28.46 -8.38 -4.61
CA ASP A 26 29.47 -7.55 -5.28
C ASP A 26 30.76 -7.49 -4.43
N SER A 27 30.63 -7.30 -3.12
CA SER A 27 31.77 -7.32 -2.20
C SER A 27 32.43 -8.71 -2.12
N ASP A 28 31.63 -9.76 -2.02
CA ASP A 28 32.09 -11.14 -1.87
C ASP A 28 32.78 -11.65 -3.15
N VAL A 29 32.29 -11.25 -4.33
CA VAL A 29 32.91 -11.53 -5.64
C VAL A 29 34.25 -10.83 -5.76
N ILE A 30 34.37 -9.57 -5.33
CA ILE A 30 35.65 -8.85 -5.31
C ILE A 30 36.64 -9.57 -4.37
N LEU A 31 36.20 -9.97 -3.18
CA LEU A 31 37.03 -10.72 -2.23
C LEU A 31 37.44 -12.10 -2.77
N MET A 32 36.55 -12.79 -3.47
CA MET A 32 36.85 -14.05 -4.14
C MET A 32 37.91 -13.85 -5.22
N LYS A 33 37.81 -12.77 -6.01
CA LYS A 33 38.80 -12.41 -7.02
C LYS A 33 40.16 -12.07 -6.40
N ASN A 34 40.17 -11.35 -5.28
CA ASN A 34 41.41 -11.04 -4.55
C ASN A 34 42.07 -12.30 -3.97
N LYS A 35 41.30 -13.27 -3.48
CA LYS A 35 41.85 -14.58 -3.05
C LYS A 35 42.36 -15.40 -4.22
N GLU A 36 41.76 -15.27 -5.40
CA GLU A 36 42.25 -15.89 -6.63
C GLU A 36 43.62 -15.31 -7.03
N THR A 37 43.75 -13.98 -7.08
CA THR A 37 45.02 -13.32 -7.42
C THR A 37 46.12 -13.61 -6.39
N GLN A 38 45.78 -13.59 -5.09
CA GLN A 38 46.72 -13.93 -4.02
C GLN A 38 47.23 -15.37 -4.14
N SER A 39 46.36 -16.34 -4.46
CA SER A 39 46.75 -17.74 -4.68
C SER A 39 47.62 -17.91 -5.94
N LEU A 40 47.36 -17.14 -7.01
CA LEU A 40 48.23 -17.17 -8.19
C LEU A 40 49.63 -16.61 -7.88
N GLU A 41 49.70 -15.56 -7.07
CA GLU A 41 50.96 -14.95 -6.66
C GLU A 41 51.75 -15.83 -5.69
N SER A 42 51.09 -16.42 -4.69
CA SER A 42 51.73 -17.36 -3.77
C SER A 42 52.21 -18.63 -4.49
N ARG A 43 51.44 -19.15 -5.46
CA ARG A 43 51.88 -20.25 -6.34
C ARG A 43 53.12 -19.86 -7.15
N LYS A 44 53.20 -18.63 -7.67
CA LYS A 44 54.38 -18.14 -8.41
C LYS A 44 55.60 -18.02 -7.50
N GLN A 45 55.42 -17.51 -6.28
CA GLN A 45 56.48 -17.40 -5.27
C GLN A 45 56.98 -18.78 -4.83
N LEU A 46 56.06 -19.73 -4.58
CA LEU A 46 56.39 -21.11 -4.25
C LEU A 46 57.18 -21.78 -5.38
N ALA A 47 56.76 -21.61 -6.64
CA ALA A 47 57.51 -22.13 -7.79
C ALA A 47 58.93 -21.54 -7.89
N ALA A 48 59.12 -20.27 -7.52
CA ALA A 48 60.43 -19.62 -7.49
C ALA A 48 61.30 -20.16 -6.34
N GLU A 49 60.76 -20.30 -5.12
CA GLU A 49 61.47 -20.88 -3.97
C GLU A 49 61.81 -22.36 -4.20
N THR A 50 60.93 -23.14 -4.83
CA THR A 50 61.21 -24.53 -5.23
C THR A 50 62.32 -24.62 -6.29
N LYS A 51 62.36 -23.67 -7.25
CA LYS A 51 63.48 -23.58 -8.21
C LYS A 51 64.79 -23.21 -7.53
N LYS A 52 64.77 -22.29 -6.56
CA LYS A 52 65.96 -21.92 -5.77
C LYS A 52 66.44 -23.13 -4.97
N PHE A 53 65.54 -23.79 -4.24
CA PHE A 53 65.82 -25.01 -3.48
C PHE A 53 66.55 -26.09 -4.27
N LYS A 54 66.08 -26.35 -5.50
CA LYS A 54 66.70 -27.35 -6.38
C LYS A 54 68.17 -27.04 -6.68
N LYS A 55 68.55 -25.75 -6.68
CA LYS A 55 69.91 -25.25 -6.97
C LYS A 55 70.86 -25.21 -5.76
N LEU A 56 70.38 -25.36 -4.51
CA LEU A 56 71.25 -25.37 -3.32
C LEU A 56 72.12 -26.64 -3.22
N GLU A 57 73.21 -26.57 -2.46
CA GLU A 57 74.12 -27.70 -2.17
C GLU A 57 73.51 -28.68 -1.14
N SER A 58 74.01 -29.90 -1.01
CA SER A 58 73.32 -31.00 -0.28
C SER A 58 73.08 -30.73 1.21
N GLU A 59 73.98 -30.00 1.86
CA GLU A 59 73.88 -29.66 3.29
C GLU A 59 72.89 -28.51 3.56
N GLU A 60 72.88 -27.50 2.68
CA GLU A 60 71.93 -26.38 2.73
C GLU A 60 70.51 -26.78 2.28
N LYS A 61 70.39 -27.80 1.43
CA LYS A 61 69.11 -28.43 1.08
C LYS A 61 68.44 -29.01 2.33
N LEU A 62 69.16 -29.80 3.14
CA LEU A 62 68.62 -30.37 4.37
C LEU A 62 68.09 -29.31 5.35
N ALA A 63 68.77 -28.16 5.43
CA ALA A 63 68.34 -27.02 6.25
C ALA A 63 67.07 -26.32 5.71
N SER A 64 66.86 -26.29 4.39
CA SER A 64 65.76 -25.56 3.74
C SER A 64 64.52 -26.41 3.41
N VAL A 65 64.59 -27.74 3.49
CA VAL A 65 63.45 -28.66 3.27
C VAL A 65 62.23 -28.30 4.11
N ASN A 66 62.41 -28.07 5.41
CA ASN A 66 61.32 -27.72 6.32
C ASN A 66 60.64 -26.39 5.97
N LYS A 67 61.40 -25.42 5.43
CA LYS A 67 60.86 -24.14 4.98
C LYS A 67 59.91 -24.33 3.79
N ILE A 68 60.30 -25.18 2.83
CA ILE A 68 59.51 -25.42 1.62
C ILE A 68 58.28 -26.26 1.88
N ILE A 69 58.41 -27.31 2.72
CA ILE A 69 57.24 -28.10 3.14
C ILE A 69 56.20 -27.19 3.80
N LYS A 70 56.63 -26.27 4.67
CA LYS A 70 55.72 -25.28 5.28
C LYS A 70 55.09 -24.34 4.24
N GLN A 71 55.83 -23.90 3.22
CA GLN A 71 55.27 -23.08 2.13
C GLN A 71 54.25 -23.85 1.27
N TYR A 72 54.50 -25.13 0.96
CA TYR A 72 53.52 -25.98 0.27
C TYR A 72 52.27 -26.24 1.12
N GLN A 73 52.44 -26.48 2.42
CA GLN A 73 51.32 -26.64 3.36
C GLN A 73 50.47 -25.36 3.42
N GLN A 74 51.11 -24.20 3.53
CA GLN A 74 50.44 -22.90 3.52
C GLN A 74 49.66 -22.66 2.21
N GLU A 75 50.20 -23.08 1.06
CA GLU A 75 49.48 -22.97 -0.22
C GLU A 75 48.24 -23.87 -0.28
N ILE A 76 48.34 -25.10 0.23
CA ILE A 76 47.20 -26.04 0.31
C ILE A 76 46.12 -25.50 1.26
N ASP A 77 46.52 -24.93 2.39
CA ASP A 77 45.61 -24.32 3.37
C ASP A 77 44.90 -23.10 2.75
N ASN A 78 45.64 -22.22 2.06
CA ASN A 78 45.08 -21.05 1.36
C ASN A 78 44.10 -21.47 0.25
N LEU A 79 44.42 -22.50 -0.51
CA LEU A 79 43.53 -23.03 -1.55
C LEU A 79 42.25 -23.62 -0.96
N THR A 80 42.38 -24.36 0.14
CA THR A 80 41.24 -24.95 0.88
C THR A 80 40.35 -23.83 1.45
N GLN A 81 40.94 -22.77 2.01
CA GLN A 81 40.20 -21.60 2.49
C GLN A 81 39.50 -20.84 1.36
N ARG A 82 40.09 -20.75 0.17
CA ARG A 82 39.44 -20.16 -1.00
C ARG A 82 38.22 -20.98 -1.44
N SER A 83 38.36 -22.30 -1.56
CA SER A 83 37.23 -23.19 -1.95
C SER A 83 36.08 -23.10 -0.94
N LYS A 84 36.38 -23.23 0.35
CA LYS A 84 35.37 -23.11 1.42
C LYS A 84 34.66 -21.75 1.40
N PHE A 85 35.39 -20.67 1.11
CA PHE A 85 34.79 -19.34 1.01
C PHE A 85 33.81 -19.26 -0.17
N SER A 86 34.19 -19.76 -1.35
CA SER A 86 33.32 -19.80 -2.53
C SER A 86 32.07 -20.65 -2.29
N GLU A 87 32.23 -21.83 -1.67
CA GLU A 87 31.13 -22.76 -1.37
C GLU A 87 30.14 -22.17 -0.38
N VAL A 88 30.62 -21.51 0.69
CA VAL A 88 29.76 -20.86 1.69
C VAL A 88 28.92 -19.74 1.06
N ILE A 89 29.52 -18.90 0.22
CA ILE A 89 28.80 -17.83 -0.48
C ILE A 89 27.73 -18.40 -1.41
N LEU A 90 28.08 -19.43 -2.19
CA LEU A 90 27.14 -20.07 -3.11
C LEU A 90 25.94 -20.67 -2.36
N LEU A 91 26.18 -21.35 -1.24
CA LEU A 91 25.13 -21.92 -0.42
C LEU A 91 24.24 -20.85 0.24
N ASP A 92 24.81 -19.72 0.67
CA ASP A 92 24.02 -18.60 1.23
C ASP A 92 23.10 -17.96 0.18
N ILE A 93 23.60 -17.76 -1.05
CA ILE A 93 22.79 -17.26 -2.17
C ILE A 93 21.69 -18.26 -2.51
N TYR A 94 22.03 -19.54 -2.65
CA TYR A 94 21.07 -20.58 -2.99
C TYR A 94 19.98 -20.70 -1.93
N ALA A 95 20.32 -20.66 -0.64
CA ALA A 95 19.34 -20.71 0.45
C ALA A 95 18.34 -19.54 0.37
N LYS A 96 18.82 -18.31 0.13
CA LYS A 96 17.97 -17.11 0.02
C LYS A 96 17.09 -17.13 -1.23
N LEU A 97 17.58 -17.68 -2.34
CA LEU A 97 16.84 -17.73 -3.61
C LEU A 97 15.87 -18.92 -3.69
N ALA A 98 16.19 -20.05 -3.05
CA ALA A 98 15.36 -21.25 -3.03
C ALA A 98 14.11 -21.09 -2.14
N GLU A 99 14.17 -20.24 -1.11
CA GLU A 99 13.02 -19.93 -0.25
C GLU A 99 12.06 -18.92 -0.91
N ALA A 100 12.50 -18.20 -1.94
CA ALA A 100 11.70 -17.19 -2.61
C ALA A 100 10.81 -17.80 -3.72
N PRO A 101 9.49 -17.50 -3.74
CA PRO A 101 8.60 -17.98 -4.79
C PRO A 101 8.86 -17.28 -6.13
N ASP A 102 8.64 -17.97 -7.25
CA ASP A 102 8.81 -17.43 -8.61
C ASP A 102 8.02 -16.12 -8.79
N PRO A 103 8.66 -15.00 -9.17
CA PRO A 103 8.00 -13.71 -9.32
C PRO A 103 7.14 -13.62 -10.59
N LYS A 104 7.39 -14.44 -11.62
CA LYS A 104 6.69 -14.38 -12.90
C LYS A 104 5.16 -14.53 -12.78
N PRO A 105 4.61 -15.56 -12.12
CA PRO A 105 3.15 -15.70 -11.96
C PRO A 105 2.53 -14.56 -11.13
N LEU A 106 3.26 -14.04 -10.13
CA LEU A 106 2.78 -12.88 -9.35
C LEU A 106 2.67 -11.62 -10.20
N LEU A 107 3.68 -11.35 -11.03
CA LEU A 107 3.68 -10.19 -11.92
C LEU A 107 2.59 -10.30 -12.98
N GLN A 108 2.40 -11.47 -13.57
CA GLN A 108 1.36 -11.71 -14.57
C GLN A 108 -0.05 -11.46 -14.01
N HIS A 109 -0.34 -11.94 -12.81
CA HIS A 109 -1.65 -11.70 -12.18
C HIS A 109 -1.78 -10.27 -11.64
N SER A 110 -0.68 -9.60 -11.27
CA SER A 110 -0.72 -8.17 -10.95
C SER A 110 -1.06 -7.32 -12.19
N LEU A 111 -0.55 -7.70 -13.36
CA LEU A 111 -0.88 -7.07 -14.65
C LEU A 111 -2.35 -7.29 -15.02
N GLU A 112 -2.85 -8.53 -14.84
CA GLU A 112 -4.26 -8.86 -15.05
C GLU A 112 -5.20 -8.13 -14.06
N LYS A 113 -4.73 -7.87 -12.82
CA LYS A 113 -5.48 -7.05 -11.87
C LYS A 113 -5.49 -5.58 -12.27
N LEU A 114 -4.39 -5.06 -12.80
CA LEU A 114 -4.31 -3.68 -13.26
C LEU A 114 -5.28 -3.45 -14.42
N SER A 115 -5.35 -4.37 -15.39
CA SER A 115 -6.34 -4.28 -16.48
C SER A 115 -7.78 -4.33 -15.95
N LYS A 116 -8.07 -5.17 -14.94
CA LYS A 116 -9.39 -5.23 -14.29
C LYS A 116 -9.76 -3.96 -13.52
N VAL A 117 -8.78 -3.16 -13.08
CA VAL A 117 -9.06 -1.87 -12.42
C VAL A 117 -9.57 -0.87 -13.45
N ASP A 118 -9.04 -0.87 -14.67
CA ASP A 118 -9.53 -0.02 -15.75
C ASP A 118 -10.94 -0.46 -16.19
N ASP A 119 -11.19 -1.77 -16.32
CA ASP A 119 -12.54 -2.30 -16.54
C ASP A 119 -13.50 -1.89 -15.41
N SER A 120 -13.04 -1.88 -14.15
CA SER A 120 -13.85 -1.46 -13.01
C SER A 120 -14.15 0.04 -13.02
N LYS A 121 -13.29 0.89 -13.60
CA LYS A 121 -13.57 2.32 -13.76
C LYS A 121 -14.65 2.52 -14.82
N GLU A 122 -14.52 1.87 -15.97
CA GLU A 122 -15.56 1.91 -17.00
C GLU A 122 -16.89 1.38 -16.48
N LEU A 123 -16.87 0.31 -15.67
CA LEU A 123 -18.08 -0.26 -15.10
C LEU A 123 -18.72 0.69 -14.09
N LYS A 124 -17.92 1.43 -13.30
CA LYS A 124 -18.43 2.47 -12.40
C LYS A 124 -19.07 3.63 -13.16
N GLU A 125 -18.46 4.09 -14.24
CA GLU A 125 -19.03 5.13 -15.10
C GLU A 125 -20.36 4.66 -15.74
N LYS A 126 -20.39 3.42 -16.22
CA LYS A 126 -21.63 2.80 -16.73
C LYS A 126 -22.70 2.67 -15.63
N VAL A 127 -22.32 2.31 -14.40
CA VAL A 127 -23.25 2.26 -13.27
C VAL A 127 -23.78 3.64 -12.94
N GLU A 128 -22.92 4.66 -12.86
CA GLU A 128 -23.34 6.04 -12.58
C GLU A 128 -24.29 6.57 -13.66
N THR A 129 -23.99 6.35 -14.95
CA THR A 129 -24.90 6.73 -16.03
C THR A 129 -26.22 5.97 -16.03
N LEU A 130 -26.24 4.71 -15.58
CA LEU A 130 -27.46 3.93 -15.41
C LEU A 130 -28.27 4.37 -14.18
N GLU A 131 -27.61 4.69 -13.08
CA GLU A 131 -28.23 5.29 -11.89
C GLU A 131 -28.87 6.64 -12.22
N ASP A 132 -28.19 7.49 -12.98
CA ASP A 132 -28.73 8.77 -13.46
C ASP A 132 -29.96 8.57 -14.36
N LYS A 133 -29.93 7.57 -15.24
CA LYS A 133 -31.09 7.23 -16.08
C LYS A 133 -32.24 6.71 -15.23
N LEU A 134 -31.97 5.82 -14.29
CA LEU A 134 -32.99 5.24 -13.40
C LEU A 134 -33.62 6.32 -12.51
N ALA A 135 -32.83 7.26 -11.99
CA ALA A 135 -33.32 8.41 -11.26
C ALA A 135 -34.24 9.28 -12.13
N LYS A 136 -33.85 9.57 -13.38
CA LYS A 136 -34.71 10.31 -14.33
C LYS A 136 -36.02 9.57 -14.64
N TYR A 137 -36.00 8.24 -14.73
CA TYR A 137 -37.23 7.44 -14.90
C TYR A 137 -38.12 7.47 -13.66
N ALA A 138 -37.54 7.41 -12.45
CA ALA A 138 -38.29 7.54 -11.20
C ALA A 138 -38.95 8.93 -11.09
N ASP A 139 -38.23 10.00 -11.45
CA ASP A 139 -38.76 11.36 -11.51
C ASP A 139 -39.90 11.47 -12.55
N TYR A 140 -39.78 10.80 -13.69
CA TYR A 140 -40.82 10.75 -14.72
C TYR A 140 -42.11 10.04 -14.25
N GLU A 141 -41.99 8.90 -13.58
CA GLU A 141 -43.16 8.19 -13.01
C GLU A 141 -43.82 9.01 -11.90
N ASN A 142 -43.04 9.68 -11.05
CA ASN A 142 -43.58 10.60 -10.04
C ASN A 142 -44.32 11.79 -10.67
N LEU A 143 -43.76 12.37 -11.75
CA LEU A 143 -44.40 13.46 -12.48
C LEU A 143 -45.70 13.00 -13.15
N LYS A 144 -45.71 11.79 -13.72
CA LYS A 144 -46.88 11.19 -14.35
C LYS A 144 -47.99 10.88 -13.34
N SER A 145 -47.63 10.32 -12.18
CA SER A 145 -48.55 10.12 -11.06
C SER A 145 -49.16 11.44 -10.60
N ARG A 146 -48.34 12.49 -10.45
CA ARG A 146 -48.82 13.82 -10.05
C ARG A 146 -49.74 14.44 -11.10
N LEU A 147 -49.45 14.27 -12.39
CA LEU A 147 -50.31 14.74 -13.48
C LEU A 147 -51.68 14.05 -13.42
N LEU A 148 -51.69 12.72 -13.23
CA LEU A 148 -52.91 11.92 -13.14
C LEU A 148 -53.73 12.28 -11.90
N ASP A 149 -53.10 12.46 -10.74
CA ASP A 149 -53.77 12.89 -9.51
C ASP A 149 -54.35 14.31 -9.64
N LEU A 150 -53.65 15.23 -10.30
CA LEU A 150 -54.16 16.57 -10.56
C LEU A 150 -55.36 16.54 -11.51
N GLU A 151 -55.29 15.75 -12.58
CA GLU A 151 -56.39 15.57 -13.53
C GLU A 151 -57.61 14.95 -12.85
N GLN A 152 -57.43 13.87 -12.08
CA GLN A 152 -58.51 13.22 -11.34
C GLN A 152 -59.11 14.14 -10.27
N ASN A 153 -58.30 14.87 -9.50
CA ASN A 153 -58.81 15.83 -8.52
C ASN A 153 -59.56 16.99 -9.18
N SER A 154 -59.09 17.45 -10.35
CA SER A 154 -59.80 18.48 -11.11
C SER A 154 -61.17 17.98 -11.58
N ALA A 155 -61.24 16.74 -12.09
CA ALA A 155 -62.48 16.10 -12.55
C ALA A 155 -63.46 15.86 -11.38
N VAL A 156 -62.97 15.42 -10.22
CA VAL A 156 -63.81 15.24 -9.02
C VAL A 156 -64.34 16.58 -8.53
N THR A 157 -63.52 17.63 -8.53
CA THR A 157 -63.94 18.96 -8.08
C THR A 157 -64.99 19.56 -9.01
N THR A 158 -64.83 19.40 -10.34
CA THR A 158 -65.83 19.87 -11.30
C THR A 158 -67.12 19.06 -11.20
N ALA A 159 -67.05 17.74 -11.04
CA ALA A 159 -68.23 16.88 -10.83
C ALA A 159 -69.01 17.26 -9.56
N LYS A 160 -68.31 17.48 -8.43
CA LYS A 160 -68.94 17.93 -7.18
C LYS A 160 -69.60 19.30 -7.35
N ARG A 161 -68.94 20.25 -8.02
CA ARG A 161 -69.50 21.58 -8.29
C ARG A 161 -70.74 21.51 -9.18
N LEU A 162 -70.73 20.62 -10.18
CA LEU A 162 -71.87 20.41 -11.07
C LEU A 162 -73.05 19.79 -10.30
N SER A 163 -72.79 18.76 -9.48
CA SER A 163 -73.80 18.14 -8.63
C SER A 163 -74.39 19.12 -7.60
N ALA A 164 -73.57 19.97 -6.98
CA ALA A 164 -74.06 21.02 -6.08
C ALA A 164 -74.97 22.02 -6.80
N LYS A 165 -74.63 22.42 -8.03
CA LYS A 165 -75.47 23.31 -8.85
C LYS A 165 -76.76 22.63 -9.30
N GLU A 166 -76.71 21.35 -9.63
CA GLU A 166 -77.90 20.55 -9.97
C GLU A 166 -78.84 20.43 -8.76
N GLN A 167 -78.30 20.19 -7.56
CA GLN A 167 -79.08 20.14 -6.33
C GLN A 167 -79.71 21.51 -5.97
N GLU A 168 -78.95 22.60 -6.13
CA GLU A 168 -79.46 23.97 -5.96
C GLU A 168 -80.65 24.21 -6.90
N ILE A 169 -80.49 23.93 -8.20
CA ILE A 169 -81.56 24.07 -9.19
C ILE A 169 -82.77 23.20 -8.82
N ASN A 170 -82.56 21.92 -8.50
CA ASN A 170 -83.64 21.01 -8.11
C ASN A 170 -84.38 21.49 -6.86
N SER A 171 -83.67 22.05 -5.86
CA SER A 171 -84.31 22.61 -4.67
C SER A 171 -85.21 23.80 -5.02
N THR A 172 -84.72 24.73 -5.85
CA THR A 172 -85.52 25.89 -6.30
C THR A 172 -86.73 25.46 -7.14
N TRP A 173 -86.59 24.40 -7.93
CA TRP A 173 -87.67 23.86 -8.73
C TRP A 173 -88.73 23.17 -7.87
N ASN A 174 -88.31 22.39 -6.87
CA ASN A 174 -89.22 21.77 -5.90
C ASN A 174 -89.96 22.80 -5.06
N GLU A 175 -89.29 23.87 -4.62
CA GLU A 175 -89.90 24.99 -3.89
C GLU A 175 -90.97 25.67 -4.75
N LYS A 176 -90.64 25.97 -6.02
CA LYS A 176 -91.60 26.52 -6.98
C LYS A 176 -92.77 25.58 -7.20
N GLN A 177 -92.52 24.28 -7.39
CA GLN A 177 -93.58 23.29 -7.57
C GLN A 177 -94.52 23.26 -6.35
N ARG A 178 -93.97 23.33 -5.13
CA ARG A 178 -94.75 23.38 -3.90
C ARG A 178 -95.61 24.64 -3.81
N ASN A 179 -95.06 25.79 -4.16
CA ASN A 179 -95.80 27.06 -4.23
C ASN A 179 -96.92 27.02 -5.28
N TRP A 180 -96.65 26.46 -6.47
CA TRP A 180 -97.68 26.29 -7.50
C TRP A 180 -98.79 25.35 -7.04
N ASN A 181 -98.44 24.18 -6.49
CA ASN A 181 -99.42 23.24 -5.93
C ASN A 181 -100.23 23.89 -4.81
N GLN A 182 -99.61 24.68 -3.93
CA GLN A 182 -100.33 25.36 -2.85
C GLN A 182 -101.29 26.41 -3.39
N ARG A 183 -100.86 27.20 -4.39
CA ARG A 183 -101.72 28.16 -5.09
C ARG A 183 -102.87 27.47 -5.80
N GLU A 184 -102.65 26.30 -6.40
CA GLU A 184 -103.70 25.47 -6.98
C GLU A 184 -104.68 24.97 -5.92
N THR A 185 -104.20 24.53 -4.75
CA THR A 185 -105.08 24.13 -3.63
C THR A 185 -105.89 25.30 -3.08
N ASP A 186 -105.35 26.51 -3.05
CA ASP A 186 -106.08 27.68 -2.55
C ASP A 186 -107.09 28.19 -3.57
N LEU A 187 -106.76 28.17 -4.87
CA LEU A 187 -107.70 28.46 -5.95
C LEU A 187 -108.83 27.42 -5.99
N THR A 188 -108.54 26.13 -5.82
CA THR A 188 -109.56 25.09 -5.74
C THR A 188 -110.45 25.26 -4.52
N LYS A 189 -109.91 25.58 -3.34
CA LYS A 189 -110.72 25.95 -2.17
C LYS A 189 -111.60 27.18 -2.43
N GLN A 190 -111.09 28.21 -3.11
CA GLN A 190 -111.90 29.39 -3.47
C GLN A 190 -113.05 29.01 -4.41
N VAL A 191 -112.77 28.20 -5.43
CA VAL A 191 -113.81 27.67 -6.33
C VAL A 191 -114.81 26.79 -5.57
N GLU A 192 -114.37 25.94 -4.65
CA GLU A 192 -115.23 25.12 -3.81
C GLU A 192 -116.11 25.97 -2.86
N SER A 193 -115.52 27.01 -2.27
CA SER A 193 -116.27 28.00 -1.47
C SER A 193 -117.31 28.74 -2.32
N LEU A 194 -116.94 29.23 -3.51
CA LEU A 194 -117.86 29.93 -4.42
C LEU A 194 -118.96 29.02 -4.97
N THR A 195 -118.63 27.77 -5.28
CA THR A 195 -119.63 26.78 -5.73
C THR A 195 -120.57 26.39 -4.59
N SER A 196 -120.07 26.22 -3.37
CA SER A 196 -120.90 25.97 -2.19
C SER A 196 -121.82 27.16 -1.88
N SER A 197 -121.33 28.40 -2.01
CA SER A 197 -122.15 29.60 -1.85
C SER A 197 -123.18 29.73 -2.96
N ASN A 198 -122.83 29.44 -4.21
CA ASN A 198 -123.78 29.41 -5.32
C ASN A 198 -124.84 28.33 -5.10
N LYS A 199 -124.47 27.12 -4.67
CA LYS A 199 -125.42 26.06 -4.32
C LYS A 199 -126.33 26.47 -3.15
N ALA A 200 -125.81 27.18 -2.16
CA ALA A 200 -126.61 27.72 -1.06
C ALA A 200 -127.57 28.83 -1.54
N LEU A 201 -127.13 29.70 -2.46
CA LEU A 201 -127.97 30.71 -3.11
C LEU A 201 -129.04 30.06 -4.01
N GLU A 202 -128.70 29.06 -4.81
CA GLU A 202 -129.64 28.27 -5.59
C GLU A 202 -130.67 27.58 -4.70
N SER A 203 -130.26 27.01 -3.56
CA SER A 203 -131.19 26.44 -2.57
C SER A 203 -132.09 27.51 -1.96
N LYS A 204 -131.58 28.71 -1.68
CA LYS A 204 -132.39 29.86 -1.21
C LYS A 204 -133.35 30.35 -2.28
N ILE A 205 -132.92 30.46 -3.53
CA ILE A 205 -133.78 30.81 -4.68
C ILE A 205 -134.84 29.74 -4.88
N SER A 206 -134.49 28.45 -4.84
CA SER A 206 -135.44 27.35 -4.92
C SER A 206 -136.47 27.41 -3.78
N LYS A 207 -136.04 27.69 -2.54
CA LYS A 207 -136.96 27.89 -1.40
C LYS A 207 -137.83 29.15 -1.56
N GLN A 208 -137.30 30.21 -2.15
CA GLN A 208 -138.06 31.45 -2.41
C GLN A 208 -139.02 31.30 -3.59
N VAL A 209 -138.71 30.45 -4.56
CA VAL A 209 -139.63 30.05 -5.64
C VAL A 209 -140.70 29.08 -5.12
N GLU A 210 -140.37 28.22 -4.15
CA GLU A 210 -141.31 27.28 -3.51
C GLU A 210 -142.23 27.95 -2.46
N PHE A 211 -141.85 29.11 -1.92
CA PHE A 211 -142.61 29.87 -0.91
C PHE A 211 -143.14 31.24 -1.40
N GLY A 212 -142.83 31.65 -2.63
CA GLY A 212 -143.06 33.01 -3.17
C GLY A 212 -144.23 33.14 -4.13
N GLY A 213 -145.32 32.39 -3.90
CA GLY A 213 -146.63 32.73 -4.43
C GLY A 213 -147.40 33.51 -3.36
N ASP A 214 -147.56 34.81 -3.58
CA ASP A 214 -148.51 35.73 -2.93
C ASP A 214 -147.97 36.74 -1.90
N SER A 215 -148.50 37.97 -2.00
CA SER A 215 -148.29 39.20 -1.19
C SER A 215 -147.04 40.04 -1.52
N SER A 216 -147.09 41.07 -2.37
CA SER A 216 -147.80 42.37 -2.27
C SER A 216 -147.45 43.21 -1.03
N GLU A 217 -146.82 44.36 -1.33
CA GLU A 217 -146.86 45.66 -0.67
C GLU A 217 -146.87 45.77 0.87
N GLY A 218 -145.90 46.54 1.38
CA GLY A 218 -146.14 47.38 2.55
C GLY A 218 -144.94 47.51 3.48
N SER A 219 -144.20 48.60 3.35
CA SER A 219 -144.01 49.57 4.44
C SER A 219 -142.74 50.38 4.20
N ASN A 220 -142.95 51.49 3.48
CA ASN A 220 -142.08 52.63 3.49
C ASN A 220 -142.29 53.35 4.84
N ARG A 221 -141.39 53.16 5.81
CA ARG A 221 -141.27 53.97 7.04
C ARG A 221 -140.10 53.51 7.90
N THR A 222 -138.94 54.19 7.80
CA THR A 222 -137.94 54.47 8.88
C THR A 222 -136.61 54.92 8.27
N ASP A 223 -136.63 55.98 7.45
CA ASP A 223 -135.45 56.46 6.69
C ASP A 223 -134.47 57.35 7.51
N GLY A 224 -134.59 57.38 8.85
CA GLY A 224 -133.73 58.21 9.72
C GLY A 224 -132.76 57.42 10.60
N ALA A 225 -133.05 56.15 10.88
CA ALA A 225 -132.20 55.28 11.72
C ALA A 225 -131.29 54.37 10.88
N VAL A 226 -131.62 54.16 9.60
CA VAL A 226 -130.86 53.32 8.66
C VAL A 226 -129.65 54.06 8.12
N GLU A 227 -129.71 55.38 7.88
CA GLU A 227 -128.53 56.16 7.48
C GLU A 227 -127.46 56.23 8.57
N SER A 228 -127.85 56.45 9.84
CA SER A 228 -126.89 56.48 10.95
C SER A 228 -126.30 55.09 11.23
N LYS A 229 -127.07 54.01 11.04
CA LYS A 229 -126.60 52.63 11.22
C LYS A 229 -125.74 52.15 10.06
N ASN A 230 -126.06 52.54 8.82
CA ASN A 230 -125.20 52.32 7.66
C ASN A 230 -123.91 53.14 7.73
N TYR A 231 -123.92 54.34 8.33
CA TYR A 231 -122.69 55.11 8.55
C TYR A 231 -121.82 54.49 9.65
N THR A 232 -122.41 54.03 10.76
CA THR A 232 -121.65 53.32 11.80
C THR A 232 -121.15 51.98 11.29
N ASP A 233 -121.99 51.18 10.63
CA ASP A 233 -121.58 49.89 10.04
C ASP A 233 -120.55 50.11 8.91
N SER A 234 -120.69 51.14 8.07
CA SER A 234 -119.69 51.49 7.03
C SER A 234 -118.38 51.98 7.65
N SER A 235 -118.43 52.76 8.73
CA SER A 235 -117.24 53.23 9.43
C SER A 235 -116.52 52.10 10.16
N GLU A 236 -117.27 51.18 10.78
CA GLU A 236 -116.75 49.97 11.40
C GLU A 236 -116.18 49.02 10.35
N TYR A 237 -116.83 48.87 9.18
CA TYR A 237 -116.33 48.06 8.07
C TYR A 237 -115.08 48.66 7.44
N ASN A 238 -114.99 49.99 7.30
CA ASN A 238 -113.80 50.67 6.82
C ASN A 238 -112.65 50.58 7.83
N LEU A 239 -112.94 50.67 9.13
CA LEU A 239 -111.95 50.45 10.18
C LEU A 239 -111.45 49.00 10.16
N LEU A 240 -112.35 48.03 10.01
CA LEU A 240 -112.02 46.61 9.91
C LEU A 240 -111.22 46.32 8.64
N ALA A 241 -111.57 46.95 7.51
CA ALA A 241 -110.85 46.82 6.25
C ALA A 241 -109.45 47.44 6.33
N GLN A 242 -109.31 48.58 7.00
CA GLN A 242 -108.02 49.23 7.22
C GLN A 242 -107.15 48.42 8.20
N GLU A 243 -107.73 47.86 9.25
CA GLU A 243 -107.03 46.99 10.19
C GLU A 243 -106.65 45.63 9.55
N LEU A 244 -107.50 45.12 8.65
CA LEU A 244 -107.21 43.96 7.82
C LEU A 244 -106.09 44.26 6.81
N GLU A 245 -106.10 45.43 6.17
CA GLU A 245 -105.05 45.86 5.24
C GLU A 245 -103.71 46.08 5.95
N PHE A 246 -103.74 46.68 7.15
CA PHE A 246 -102.55 46.86 7.98
C PHE A 246 -102.01 45.51 8.46
N SER A 247 -102.89 44.59 8.87
CA SER A 247 -102.55 43.21 9.21
C SER A 247 -101.95 42.46 8.02
N HIS A 248 -102.52 42.59 6.82
CA HIS A 248 -101.96 42.00 5.60
C HIS A 248 -100.60 42.58 5.23
N SER A 249 -100.41 43.90 5.34
CA SER A 249 -99.11 44.54 5.10
C SER A 249 -98.06 44.07 6.12
N ARG A 250 -98.47 43.90 7.38
CA ARG A 250 -97.63 43.36 8.45
C ARG A 250 -97.26 41.90 8.20
N VAL A 251 -98.21 41.08 7.77
CA VAL A 251 -97.99 39.68 7.39
C VAL A 251 -97.05 39.59 6.20
N LEU A 252 -97.26 40.39 5.15
CA LEU A 252 -96.37 40.42 3.98
C LEU A 252 -94.94 40.82 4.36
N GLN A 253 -94.76 41.82 5.23
CA GLN A 253 -93.43 42.20 5.74
C GLN A 253 -92.78 41.10 6.60
N LEU A 254 -93.58 40.35 7.37
CA LEU A 254 -93.07 39.23 8.15
C LEU A 254 -92.72 38.05 7.25
N GLU A 255 -93.49 37.82 6.18
CA GLU A 255 -93.21 36.82 5.16
C GLU A 255 -91.92 37.15 4.41
N THR A 256 -91.73 38.37 3.93
CA THR A 256 -90.48 38.78 3.25
C THR A 256 -89.28 38.66 4.17
N ARG A 257 -89.42 39.05 5.44
CA ARG A 257 -88.32 38.93 6.42
C ARG A 257 -88.03 37.47 6.80
N ASN A 258 -89.05 36.61 6.87
CA ASN A 258 -88.86 35.17 7.03
C ASN A 258 -88.21 34.55 5.80
N GLU A 259 -88.55 35.02 4.61
CA GLU A 259 -87.96 34.57 3.35
C GLU A 259 -86.49 35.00 3.24
N GLU A 260 -86.16 36.23 3.64
CA GLU A 260 -84.77 36.71 3.75
C GLU A 260 -83.97 35.94 4.82
N LEU A 261 -84.55 35.73 6.01
CA LEU A 261 -83.90 34.96 7.07
C LEU A 261 -83.72 33.50 6.67
N ASN A 262 -84.68 32.89 5.99
CA ASN A 262 -84.56 31.54 5.44
C ASN A 262 -83.52 31.49 4.30
N GLY A 263 -83.40 32.53 3.48
CA GLY A 263 -82.36 32.62 2.45
C GLY A 263 -80.96 32.75 3.05
N LEU A 264 -80.81 33.54 4.12
CA LEU A 264 -79.55 33.64 4.89
C LEU A 264 -79.24 32.36 5.65
N LEU A 265 -80.26 31.71 6.22
CA LEU A 265 -80.11 30.44 6.90
C LEU A 265 -79.74 29.35 5.90
N ALA A 266 -80.37 29.28 4.72
CA ALA A 266 -80.01 28.37 3.63
C ALA A 266 -78.57 28.59 3.15
N LYS A 267 -78.10 29.83 3.04
CA LYS A 267 -76.69 30.15 2.73
C LYS A 267 -75.73 29.76 3.87
N ALA A 268 -76.11 30.01 5.12
CA ALA A 268 -75.29 29.64 6.29
C ALA A 268 -75.25 28.12 6.51
N THR A 269 -76.35 27.42 6.22
CA THR A 269 -76.47 25.96 6.24
C THR A 269 -76.10 25.33 4.92
N ASN A 270 -75.60 26.11 3.94
CA ASN A 270 -75.10 25.59 2.68
C ASN A 270 -73.75 24.92 2.94
N THR A 271 -73.83 23.73 3.54
CA THR A 271 -72.70 22.85 3.82
C THR A 271 -71.88 22.61 2.55
N ALA A 272 -72.52 22.58 1.39
CA ALA A 272 -71.86 22.40 0.10
C ALA A 272 -70.91 23.57 -0.26
N GLU A 273 -71.23 24.82 0.11
CA GLU A 273 -70.37 25.98 -0.19
C GLU A 273 -69.18 26.05 0.78
N GLN A 274 -69.40 25.77 2.07
CA GLN A 274 -68.32 25.61 3.05
C GLN A 274 -67.40 24.43 2.71
N GLU A 275 -67.98 23.30 2.27
CA GLU A 275 -67.23 22.12 1.85
C GLU A 275 -66.45 22.38 0.56
N SER A 276 -66.99 23.17 -0.37
CA SER A 276 -66.26 23.62 -1.57
C SER A 276 -65.05 24.49 -1.20
N GLN A 277 -65.21 25.43 -0.27
CA GLN A 277 -64.10 26.25 0.22
C GLN A 277 -63.05 25.41 0.96
N LEU A 278 -63.46 24.48 1.82
CA LEU A 278 -62.55 23.54 2.48
C LEU A 278 -61.78 22.69 1.47
N GLN A 279 -62.44 22.14 0.45
CA GLN A 279 -61.77 21.38 -0.61
C GLN A 279 -60.77 22.24 -1.41
N SER A 280 -61.07 23.52 -1.66
CA SER A 280 -60.11 24.43 -2.31
C SER A 280 -58.87 24.70 -1.45
N ARG A 281 -59.04 24.77 -0.13
CA ARG A 281 -57.93 24.95 0.82
C ARG A 281 -57.12 23.66 0.95
N GLU A 282 -57.78 22.52 1.05
CA GLU A 282 -57.19 21.18 1.07
C GLU A 282 -56.32 20.91 -0.17
N THR A 283 -56.83 21.22 -1.36
CA THR A 283 -56.06 21.08 -2.61
C THR A 283 -54.87 22.01 -2.67
N LYS A 284 -55.00 23.25 -2.17
CA LYS A 284 -53.86 24.17 -2.07
C LYS A 284 -52.81 23.68 -1.06
N ILE A 285 -53.22 23.14 0.08
CA ILE A 285 -52.31 22.54 1.08
C ILE A 285 -51.56 21.37 0.45
N LYS A 286 -52.26 20.42 -0.19
CA LYS A 286 -51.61 19.29 -0.89
C LYS A 286 -50.65 19.73 -1.99
N HIS A 287 -50.98 20.80 -2.71
CA HIS A 287 -50.08 21.38 -3.70
C HIS A 287 -48.81 21.95 -3.05
N LEU A 288 -48.94 22.68 -1.95
CA LEU A 288 -47.79 23.22 -1.21
C LEU A 288 -46.96 22.10 -0.56
N GLU A 289 -47.58 21.06 -0.02
CA GLU A 289 -46.88 19.90 0.56
C GLU A 289 -46.08 19.15 -0.51
N SER A 290 -46.66 18.91 -1.68
CA SER A 290 -45.97 18.27 -2.80
C SER A 290 -44.88 19.15 -3.43
N GLU A 291 -45.03 20.47 -3.43
CA GLU A 291 -43.97 21.41 -3.80
C GLU A 291 -42.82 21.38 -2.79
N ASN A 292 -43.13 21.37 -1.49
CA ASN A 292 -42.14 21.32 -0.42
C ASN A 292 -41.39 19.98 -0.40
N ALA A 293 -42.07 18.87 -0.70
CA ALA A 293 -41.44 17.56 -0.90
C ALA A 293 -40.48 17.55 -2.10
N LEU A 294 -40.87 18.16 -3.23
CA LEU A 294 -39.99 18.30 -4.40
C LEU A 294 -38.78 19.18 -4.11
N LEU A 295 -38.99 20.32 -3.45
CA LEU A 295 -37.90 21.21 -3.04
C LEU A 295 -36.94 20.50 -2.09
N SER A 296 -37.46 19.72 -1.14
CA SER A 296 -36.64 18.92 -0.23
C SER A 296 -35.83 17.85 -0.97
N ALA A 297 -36.44 17.13 -1.91
CA ALA A 297 -35.76 16.13 -2.74
C ALA A 297 -34.69 16.75 -3.65
N SER A 298 -34.99 17.90 -4.26
CA SER A 298 -34.03 18.65 -5.07
C SER A 298 -32.86 19.17 -4.24
N LEU A 299 -33.12 19.68 -3.04
CA LEU A 299 -32.10 20.16 -2.13
C LEU A 299 -31.18 19.02 -1.66
N GLU A 300 -31.75 17.85 -1.37
CA GLU A 300 -30.98 16.67 -1.01
C GLU A 300 -30.13 16.15 -2.18
N ARG A 301 -30.66 16.20 -3.41
CA ARG A 301 -29.89 15.88 -4.63
C ARG A 301 -28.69 16.81 -4.81
N GLU A 302 -28.90 18.12 -4.67
CA GLU A 302 -27.82 19.11 -4.74
C GLU A 302 -26.80 18.91 -3.61
N ARG A 303 -27.25 18.63 -2.39
CA ARG A 303 -26.33 18.30 -1.27
C ARG A 303 -25.48 17.06 -1.56
N ASN A 304 -26.08 16.01 -2.11
CA ASN A 304 -25.35 14.79 -2.47
C ASN A 304 -24.36 15.04 -3.62
N SER A 305 -24.75 15.82 -4.63
CA SER A 305 -23.86 16.25 -5.71
C SER A 305 -22.66 17.07 -5.17
N HIS A 306 -22.94 18.05 -4.30
CA HIS A 306 -21.90 18.83 -3.62
C HIS A 306 -20.99 17.96 -2.76
N ALA A 307 -21.53 17.00 -2.00
CA ALA A 307 -20.74 16.09 -1.19
C ALA A 307 -19.81 15.22 -2.06
N LYS A 308 -20.29 14.71 -3.20
CA LYS A 308 -19.46 13.98 -4.18
C LYS A 308 -18.33 14.87 -4.72
N LEU A 309 -18.65 16.08 -5.19
CA LEU A 309 -17.65 17.02 -5.71
C LEU A 309 -16.63 17.43 -4.64
N GLN A 310 -17.06 17.59 -3.39
CA GLN A 310 -16.18 17.91 -2.27
C GLN A 310 -15.20 16.76 -1.98
N ILE A 311 -15.66 15.50 -2.05
CA ILE A 311 -14.80 14.33 -1.91
C ILE A 311 -13.78 14.27 -3.06
N GLU A 312 -14.21 14.49 -4.30
CA GLU A 312 -13.32 14.49 -5.48
C GLU A 312 -12.28 15.60 -5.41
N LEU A 313 -12.69 16.82 -5.02
CA LEU A 313 -11.77 17.94 -4.83
C LEU A 313 -10.76 17.67 -3.70
N ASP A 314 -11.19 17.05 -2.60
CA ASP A 314 -10.29 16.68 -1.49
C ASP A 314 -9.29 15.58 -1.93
N GLU A 315 -9.71 14.63 -2.78
CA GLU A 315 -8.83 13.64 -3.36
C GLU A 315 -7.80 14.27 -4.32
N GLN A 316 -8.23 15.20 -5.18
CA GLN A 316 -7.33 15.97 -6.05
C GLN A 316 -6.37 16.87 -5.25
N LEU A 317 -6.83 17.48 -4.16
CA LEU A 317 -5.96 18.27 -3.27
C LEU A 317 -4.89 17.39 -2.62
N LYS A 318 -5.27 16.21 -2.13
CA LYS A 318 -4.31 15.25 -1.54
C LYS A 318 -3.29 14.76 -2.56
N SER A 319 -3.69 14.50 -3.81
CA SER A 319 -2.76 14.07 -4.86
C SER A 319 -1.77 15.19 -5.23
N LEU A 320 -2.25 16.43 -5.43
CA LEU A 320 -1.39 17.60 -5.67
C LEU A 320 -0.45 17.88 -4.50
N GLN A 321 -0.93 17.70 -3.26
CA GLN A 321 -0.11 17.89 -2.07
C GLN A 321 0.99 16.83 -1.98
N ALA A 322 0.70 15.57 -2.34
CA ALA A 322 1.70 14.51 -2.41
C ALA A 322 2.75 14.79 -3.50
N GLU A 323 2.32 15.23 -4.69
CA GLU A 323 3.20 15.61 -5.79
C GLU A 323 4.09 16.82 -5.43
N THR A 324 3.51 17.84 -4.79
CA THR A 324 4.27 18.99 -4.29
C THR A 324 5.30 18.57 -3.25
N ALA A 325 4.95 17.65 -2.35
CA ALA A 325 5.89 17.11 -1.38
C ALA A 325 7.03 16.34 -2.06
N TYR A 326 6.72 15.55 -3.08
CA TYR A 326 7.71 14.85 -3.90
C TYR A 326 8.65 15.81 -4.65
N TYR A 327 8.13 16.83 -5.32
CA TYR A 327 9.00 17.81 -5.97
C TYR A 327 9.83 18.62 -4.98
N LYS A 328 9.31 18.90 -3.79
CA LYS A 328 10.07 19.57 -2.73
C LYS A 328 11.23 18.70 -2.23
N THR A 329 11.02 17.40 -2.05
CA THR A 329 12.10 16.48 -1.67
C THR A 329 13.11 16.32 -2.80
N GLU A 330 12.67 16.25 -4.06
CA GLU A 330 13.58 16.16 -5.21
C GLU A 330 14.40 17.43 -5.40
N ILE A 331 13.80 18.62 -5.27
CA ILE A 331 14.54 19.89 -5.25
C ILE A 331 15.56 19.90 -4.12
N SER A 332 15.20 19.40 -2.93
CA SER A 332 16.14 19.29 -1.81
C SER A 332 17.31 18.35 -2.14
N ASN A 333 17.02 17.21 -2.78
CA ASN A 333 18.05 16.25 -3.21
C ASN A 333 18.97 16.86 -4.27
N VAL A 334 18.42 17.56 -5.26
CA VAL A 334 19.19 18.24 -6.31
C VAL A 334 20.03 19.35 -5.71
N ARG A 335 19.49 20.15 -4.79
CA ARG A 335 20.26 21.17 -4.06
C ARG A 335 21.41 20.57 -3.27
N MET A 336 21.18 19.45 -2.58
CA MET A 336 22.24 18.74 -1.85
C MET A 336 23.31 18.17 -2.79
N LYS A 337 22.91 17.64 -3.94
CA LYS A 337 23.85 17.22 -4.99
C LYS A 337 24.66 18.41 -5.51
N LEU A 338 24.02 19.53 -5.79
CA LEU A 338 24.69 20.75 -6.27
C LEU A 338 25.71 21.26 -5.24
N ASP A 339 25.35 21.27 -3.97
CA ASP A 339 26.24 21.65 -2.86
C ASP A 339 27.44 20.70 -2.75
N ASN A 340 27.22 19.39 -2.89
CA ASN A 340 28.31 18.40 -2.95
C ASN A 340 29.25 18.63 -4.15
N TYR A 341 28.79 19.26 -5.23
CA TYR A 341 29.60 19.61 -6.40
C TYR A 341 30.09 21.08 -6.39
N ALA A 342 29.87 21.84 -5.30
CA ALA A 342 30.27 23.25 -5.24
C ALA A 342 31.79 23.45 -5.39
N ASP A 343 32.59 22.48 -4.93
CA ASP A 343 34.05 22.51 -5.05
C ASP A 343 34.58 22.02 -6.40
N TYR A 344 33.71 21.65 -7.35
CA TYR A 344 34.13 21.20 -8.68
C TYR A 344 34.93 22.27 -9.44
N ASN A 345 34.54 23.54 -9.34
CA ASN A 345 35.26 24.64 -9.99
C ASN A 345 36.64 24.86 -9.38
N LYS A 346 36.75 24.80 -8.05
CA LYS A 346 38.05 24.89 -7.35
C LYS A 346 38.94 23.70 -7.70
N LEU A 347 38.39 22.48 -7.71
CA LEU A 347 39.14 21.30 -8.11
C LEU A 347 39.58 21.39 -9.57
N LYS A 348 38.75 21.94 -10.46
CA LYS A 348 39.11 22.20 -11.86
C LYS A 348 40.21 23.25 -11.97
N GLU A 349 40.16 24.31 -11.18
CA GLU A 349 41.21 25.34 -11.09
C GLU A 349 42.52 24.75 -10.56
N GLU A 350 42.49 24.02 -9.44
CA GLU A 350 43.64 23.32 -8.85
C GLU A 350 44.23 22.30 -9.83
N LEU A 351 43.40 21.54 -10.53
CA LEU A 351 43.83 20.57 -11.53
C LEU A 351 44.38 21.27 -12.78
N SER A 352 43.84 22.42 -13.16
CA SER A 352 44.39 23.26 -14.23
C SER A 352 45.72 23.92 -13.83
N ALA A 353 45.89 24.28 -12.55
CA ALA A 353 47.11 24.81 -12.00
C ALA A 353 48.18 23.72 -11.90
N LEU A 354 47.82 22.53 -11.42
CA LEU A 354 48.65 21.33 -11.46
C LEU A 354 49.05 21.00 -12.89
N ARG A 355 48.12 21.10 -13.86
CA ARG A 355 48.43 20.93 -15.27
C ARG A 355 49.35 22.05 -15.80
N ARG A 356 49.19 23.31 -15.39
CA ARG A 356 50.13 24.40 -15.75
C ARG A 356 51.53 24.12 -15.21
N ILE A 357 51.63 23.63 -13.97
CA ILE A 357 52.89 23.33 -13.28
C ILE A 357 53.55 22.07 -13.86
N GLU A 358 52.78 21.00 -14.09
CA GLU A 358 53.25 19.71 -14.62
C GLU A 358 53.67 19.83 -16.09
N PHE A 359 52.99 20.68 -16.88
CA PHE A 359 53.29 20.88 -18.29
C PHE A 359 54.09 22.15 -18.58
N GLY A 360 54.50 22.92 -17.56
CA GLY A 360 55.38 24.07 -17.69
C GLY A 360 54.85 25.14 -18.64
N ALA A 361 53.57 25.50 -18.50
CA ALA A 361 53.03 26.69 -19.18
C ALA A 361 53.48 27.93 -18.39
N ASP A 362 54.77 28.25 -18.57
CA ASP A 362 55.36 29.50 -18.13
C ASP A 362 54.72 30.64 -18.91
N ASP A 363 54.26 31.61 -18.15
CA ASP A 363 53.50 32.76 -18.58
C ASP A 363 54.51 33.85 -18.99
N GLU A 364 55.05 33.73 -20.21
CA GLU A 364 55.82 34.81 -20.83
C GLU A 364 55.02 35.38 -22.00
N ASN A 365 54.06 36.24 -21.63
CA ASN A 365 53.49 37.38 -22.34
C ASN A 365 51.96 37.34 -22.39
N SER A 366 51.32 38.07 -21.50
CA SER A 366 50.07 38.76 -21.83
C SER A 366 49.95 40.04 -21.02
N GLU A 367 50.49 41.15 -21.53
CA GLU A 367 49.91 42.44 -21.22
C GLU A 367 48.54 42.53 -21.91
N THR A 368 47.52 42.79 -21.09
CA THR A 368 46.30 43.57 -21.36
C THR A 368 45.19 43.00 -22.26
N ASN A 369 44.01 43.02 -21.63
CA ASN A 369 42.67 43.30 -22.15
C ASN A 369 41.86 42.16 -22.79
N ASP A 370 40.95 41.66 -21.95
CA ASP A 370 39.49 41.54 -22.14
C ASP A 370 38.89 40.72 -23.28
N ASP A 371 37.81 40.04 -22.89
CA ASP A 371 36.75 39.40 -23.68
C ASP A 371 37.01 38.09 -24.48
N ASN A 372 36.76 36.98 -23.77
CA ASN A 372 35.71 36.00 -24.09
C ASN A 372 35.57 35.35 -25.49
N SER A 373 36.64 35.16 -26.28
CA SER A 373 36.58 34.31 -27.48
C SER A 373 37.73 33.31 -27.72
N ASN A 374 38.73 33.21 -26.85
CA ASN A 374 40.03 32.62 -27.25
C ASN A 374 40.31 31.20 -26.71
N THR A 375 39.38 30.27 -26.91
CA THR A 375 39.71 28.82 -26.78
C THR A 375 40.46 28.30 -28.00
N HIS A 376 40.19 28.86 -29.18
CA HIS A 376 40.84 28.46 -30.44
C HIS A 376 42.31 28.91 -30.47
N ASP A 377 42.59 30.17 -30.14
CA ASP A 377 43.95 30.73 -30.15
C ASP A 377 44.86 30.11 -29.07
N LYS A 378 44.28 29.64 -27.96
CA LYS A 378 45.00 28.90 -26.91
C LYS A 378 45.37 27.48 -27.35
N VAL A 379 44.55 26.85 -28.17
CA VAL A 379 44.86 25.53 -28.77
C VAL A 379 45.89 25.70 -29.89
N GLU A 380 45.73 26.72 -30.72
CA GLU A 380 46.65 27.02 -31.82
C GLU A 380 48.05 27.39 -31.32
N SER A 381 48.15 28.25 -30.30
CA SER A 381 49.44 28.57 -29.64
C SER A 381 50.08 27.35 -28.96
N SER A 382 49.29 26.48 -28.30
CA SER A 382 49.79 25.24 -27.72
C SER A 382 50.29 24.26 -28.78
N LEU A 383 49.62 24.18 -29.93
CA LEU A 383 50.04 23.33 -31.05
C LEU A 383 51.31 23.86 -31.71
N ILE A 384 51.43 25.18 -31.89
CA ILE A 384 52.63 25.82 -32.45
C ILE A 384 53.83 25.62 -31.52
N SER A 385 53.65 25.77 -30.20
CA SER A 385 54.70 25.51 -29.20
C SER A 385 55.14 24.04 -29.20
N ALA A 386 54.18 23.10 -29.23
CA ALA A 386 54.47 21.68 -29.34
C ALA A 386 55.21 21.34 -30.65
N ASN A 387 54.83 21.95 -31.77
CA ASN A 387 55.50 21.75 -33.06
C ASN A 387 56.94 22.28 -33.02
N LYS A 388 57.17 23.48 -32.47
CA LYS A 388 58.53 24.03 -32.26
C LYS A 388 59.38 23.13 -31.36
N LYS A 389 58.81 22.59 -30.27
CA LYS A 389 59.51 21.68 -29.36
C LYS A 389 59.84 20.35 -30.01
N LEU A 390 58.92 19.81 -30.81
CA LEU A 390 59.17 18.60 -31.60
C LEU A 390 60.25 18.84 -32.66
N GLN A 391 60.25 19.98 -33.34
CA GLN A 391 61.30 20.35 -34.29
C GLN A 391 62.68 20.51 -33.60
N ALA A 392 62.74 21.13 -32.42
CA ALA A 392 63.96 21.25 -31.64
C ALA A 392 64.50 19.88 -31.17
N ASN A 393 63.61 19.00 -30.69
CA ASN A 393 63.98 17.63 -30.30
C ASN A 393 64.45 16.82 -31.52
N LEU A 394 63.83 17.02 -32.68
CA LEU A 394 64.23 16.36 -33.92
C LEU A 394 65.62 16.87 -34.37
N ALA A 395 65.90 18.16 -34.24
CA ALA A 395 67.22 18.73 -34.49
C ALA A 395 68.28 18.17 -33.52
N ASP A 396 67.98 18.10 -32.21
CA ASP A 396 68.89 17.52 -31.22
C ASP A 396 69.14 16.01 -31.46
N LEU A 397 68.10 15.25 -31.82
CA LEU A 397 68.25 13.85 -32.21
C LEU A 397 69.09 13.71 -33.49
N ARG A 398 68.93 14.59 -34.47
CA ARG A 398 69.78 14.60 -35.68
C ARG A 398 71.24 14.88 -35.34
N VAL A 399 71.53 15.84 -34.47
CA VAL A 399 72.89 16.12 -34.00
C VAL A 399 73.46 14.92 -33.25
N LYS A 400 72.68 14.29 -32.38
CA LYS A 400 73.09 13.06 -31.67
C LYS A 400 73.38 11.91 -32.64
N CYS A 401 72.53 11.69 -33.65
CA CYS A 401 72.78 10.69 -34.68
C CYS A 401 74.06 10.99 -35.45
N SER A 402 74.28 12.23 -35.88
CA SER A 402 75.51 12.64 -36.56
C SER A 402 76.76 12.43 -35.68
N ASN A 403 76.68 12.75 -34.39
CA ASN A 403 77.77 12.50 -33.44
C ASN A 403 78.03 10.99 -33.24
N TYR A 404 76.99 10.16 -33.27
CA TYR A 404 77.16 8.70 -33.22
C TYR A 404 77.75 8.15 -34.53
N GLU A 405 77.33 8.66 -35.68
CA GLU A 405 77.92 8.31 -36.98
C GLU A 405 79.41 8.69 -37.04
N GLU A 406 79.80 9.87 -36.54
CA GLU A 406 81.20 10.28 -36.44
C GLU A 406 82.00 9.36 -35.51
N LYS A 407 81.43 8.98 -34.35
CA LYS A 407 82.06 8.01 -33.44
C LYS A 407 82.21 6.64 -34.09
N VAL A 408 81.22 6.17 -34.83
CA VAL A 408 81.28 4.90 -35.56
C VAL A 408 82.37 4.96 -36.62
N SER A 409 82.44 6.04 -37.41
CA SER A 409 83.51 6.25 -38.40
C SER A 409 84.91 6.29 -37.76
N ASN A 410 85.06 6.95 -36.61
CA ASN A 410 86.32 6.98 -35.86
C ASN A 410 86.69 5.59 -35.29
N LEU A 411 85.71 4.80 -34.85
CA LEU A 411 85.96 3.42 -34.41
C LEU A 411 86.33 2.51 -35.59
N GLU A 412 85.65 2.64 -36.73
CA GLU A 412 85.95 1.89 -37.95
C GLU A 412 87.36 2.19 -38.48
N THR A 413 87.76 3.45 -38.49
CA THR A 413 89.14 3.84 -38.86
C THR A 413 90.18 3.29 -37.88
N ASN A 414 89.90 3.30 -36.58
CA ASN A 414 90.78 2.68 -35.58
C ASN A 414 90.86 1.15 -35.73
N VAL A 415 89.74 0.49 -36.03
CA VAL A 415 89.71 -0.96 -36.29
C VAL A 415 90.54 -1.28 -37.54
N ASN A 416 90.37 -0.52 -38.63
CA ASN A 416 91.17 -0.69 -39.85
C ASN A 416 92.67 -0.45 -39.57
N HIS A 417 93.02 0.58 -38.79
CA HIS A 417 94.40 0.83 -38.39
C HIS A 417 94.97 -0.33 -37.55
N LEU A 418 94.21 -0.86 -36.59
CA LEU A 418 94.63 -2.01 -35.80
C LEU A 418 94.75 -3.28 -36.65
N GLN A 419 93.83 -3.50 -37.60
CA GLN A 419 93.93 -4.62 -38.55
C GLN A 419 95.17 -4.51 -39.43
N ASN A 420 95.48 -3.33 -39.96
CA ASN A 420 96.73 -3.10 -40.71
C ASN A 420 97.95 -3.38 -39.85
N LYS A 421 97.95 -2.93 -38.59
CA LYS A 421 99.06 -3.19 -37.66
C LYS A 421 99.20 -4.68 -37.31
N VAL A 422 98.09 -5.40 -37.18
CA VAL A 422 98.11 -6.86 -37.02
C VAL A 422 98.67 -7.52 -38.27
N ALA A 423 98.25 -7.13 -39.48
CA ALA A 423 98.79 -7.66 -40.72
C ALA A 423 100.29 -7.38 -40.89
N GLU A 424 100.76 -6.18 -40.53
CA GLU A 424 102.20 -5.85 -40.50
C GLU A 424 102.96 -6.71 -39.49
N LEU A 425 102.42 -6.91 -38.28
CA LEU A 425 103.02 -7.77 -37.26
C LEU A 425 103.03 -9.23 -37.69
N GLU A 426 101.96 -9.73 -38.32
CA GLU A 426 101.90 -11.08 -38.89
C GLU A 426 102.92 -11.25 -40.02
N GLN A 427 103.08 -10.26 -40.90
CA GLN A 427 104.09 -10.30 -41.95
C GLN A 427 105.51 -10.26 -41.38
N LEU A 428 105.75 -9.43 -40.36
CA LEU A 428 107.03 -9.37 -39.66
C LEU A 428 107.32 -10.68 -38.93
N ASN A 429 106.32 -11.27 -38.29
CA ASN A 429 106.44 -12.53 -37.58
C ASN A 429 106.70 -13.69 -38.57
N ASN A 430 105.99 -13.73 -39.70
CA ASN A 430 106.30 -14.67 -40.79
C ASN A 430 107.72 -14.49 -41.33
N LYS A 431 108.21 -13.25 -41.43
CA LYS A 431 109.60 -12.98 -41.84
C LYS A 431 110.58 -13.46 -40.78
N LEU A 432 110.31 -13.22 -39.49
CA LEU A 432 111.10 -13.72 -38.37
C LEU A 432 111.09 -15.25 -38.31
N GLU A 433 109.95 -15.90 -38.56
CA GLU A 433 109.82 -17.34 -38.64
C GLU A 433 110.62 -17.92 -39.82
N LEU A 434 110.58 -17.29 -41.00
CA LEU A 434 111.41 -17.67 -42.14
C LEU A 434 112.91 -17.46 -41.88
N ASP A 435 113.28 -16.37 -41.21
CA ASP A 435 114.68 -16.09 -40.85
C ASP A 435 115.17 -17.02 -39.71
N LEU A 436 114.30 -17.37 -38.76
CA LEU A 436 114.55 -18.42 -37.75
C LEU A 436 114.66 -19.80 -38.39
N GLN A 437 113.83 -20.12 -39.39
CA GLN A 437 113.95 -21.37 -40.14
C GLN A 437 115.29 -21.43 -40.87
N LYS A 438 115.76 -20.33 -41.46
CA LYS A 438 117.11 -20.30 -42.06
C LYS A 438 118.21 -20.47 -41.01
N ILE A 439 118.04 -19.90 -39.82
CA ILE A 439 118.97 -20.10 -38.70
C ILE A 439 118.93 -21.56 -38.23
N GLU A 440 117.75 -22.17 -38.12
CA GLU A 440 117.55 -23.57 -37.74
C GLU A 440 118.06 -24.53 -38.83
N GLU A 441 117.99 -24.19 -40.12
CA GLU A 441 118.64 -24.95 -41.20
C GLU A 441 120.18 -24.85 -41.12
N VAL A 442 120.71 -23.69 -40.69
CA VAL A 442 122.16 -23.52 -40.44
C VAL A 442 122.60 -24.24 -39.15
N ASP A 443 121.77 -24.25 -38.10
CA ASP A 443 122.01 -24.96 -36.84
C ASP A 443 121.81 -26.48 -37.01
N ALA A 444 120.86 -26.93 -37.84
CA ALA A 444 120.66 -28.33 -38.21
C ALA A 444 121.81 -28.88 -39.05
N SER A 445 122.50 -28.05 -39.84
CA SER A 445 123.76 -28.45 -40.50
C SER A 445 124.95 -28.53 -39.53
N PHE A 446 124.87 -27.95 -38.32
CA PHE A 446 125.96 -27.93 -37.34
C PHE A 446 125.73 -28.90 -36.15
N ASN A 447 124.49 -29.33 -35.91
CA ASN A 447 124.11 -30.11 -34.73
C ASN A 447 123.75 -31.59 -35.02
N ASP A 448 124.06 -32.09 -36.23
CA ASP A 448 123.96 -33.51 -36.63
C ASP A 448 124.94 -34.45 -35.90
N THR A 449 125.61 -33.97 -34.85
CA THR A 449 126.57 -34.73 -34.03
C THR A 449 126.32 -34.56 -32.53
N ASN A 450 125.10 -34.72 -32.04
CA ASN A 450 124.87 -35.33 -30.74
C ASN A 450 123.39 -35.55 -30.42
N SER A 451 123.00 -36.83 -30.49
CA SER A 451 122.37 -37.55 -29.39
C SER A 451 121.06 -37.03 -28.77
N MET A 452 120.08 -37.94 -28.87
CA MET A 452 119.26 -38.44 -27.77
C MET A 452 117.94 -37.70 -27.48
N ILE A 453 116.87 -38.47 -27.71
CA ILE A 453 115.79 -38.76 -26.77
C ILE A 453 114.78 -37.63 -26.49
N SER A 454 113.58 -37.76 -27.05
CA SER A 454 112.37 -37.76 -26.21
C SER A 454 111.17 -38.30 -26.98
N GLY A 455 110.53 -39.30 -26.39
CA GLY A 455 109.19 -39.70 -26.76
C GLY A 455 108.15 -39.02 -25.87
N VAL A 456 106.90 -39.10 -26.34
CA VAL A 456 105.68 -39.35 -25.54
C VAL A 456 104.96 -38.12 -24.94
N THR A 457 103.90 -37.70 -25.68
CA THR A 457 102.48 -37.83 -25.27
C THR A 457 101.84 -36.82 -24.28
N ARG A 458 100.86 -36.08 -24.86
CA ARG A 458 99.45 -35.84 -24.47
C ARG A 458 99.05 -35.03 -23.21
N GLN A 459 98.12 -34.11 -23.51
CA GLN A 459 96.79 -33.89 -22.92
C GLN A 459 96.63 -33.34 -21.48
N VAL A 460 96.06 -32.13 -21.44
CA VAL A 460 94.92 -31.66 -20.63
C VAL A 460 94.41 -32.56 -19.48
N LYS A 461 94.53 -32.06 -18.24
CA LYS A 461 93.38 -31.74 -17.35
C LYS A 461 93.83 -31.13 -16.02
N SER A 462 93.16 -30.03 -15.67
CA SER A 462 92.57 -29.71 -14.35
C SER A 462 93.44 -29.44 -13.10
N ARG A 463 92.98 -28.40 -12.39
CA ARG A 463 92.83 -28.26 -10.92
C ARG A 463 93.82 -27.41 -10.11
N THR A 464 93.18 -26.59 -9.26
CA THR A 464 93.48 -26.28 -7.84
C THR A 464 94.52 -25.21 -7.45
N ILE A 465 93.96 -24.08 -6.99
CA ILE A 465 94.29 -23.26 -5.79
C ILE A 465 94.77 -24.16 -4.62
N PRO A 466 95.73 -23.79 -3.72
CA PRO A 466 95.64 -22.62 -2.83
C PRO A 466 96.93 -21.93 -2.28
N GLN A 467 96.68 -20.81 -1.58
CA GLN A 467 97.35 -20.28 -0.38
C GLN A 467 98.49 -19.22 -0.45
N ASN A 468 98.11 -18.02 0.03
CA ASN A 468 98.69 -17.24 1.15
C ASN A 468 100.04 -16.48 1.02
N GLY A 469 99.99 -15.18 1.37
CA GLY A 469 100.97 -14.58 2.30
C GLY A 469 101.57 -13.20 1.95
N GLY A 470 101.24 -12.20 2.78
CA GLY A 470 102.04 -10.98 3.05
C GLY A 470 101.74 -9.77 2.15
N SER A 471 101.75 -8.50 2.55
CA SER A 471 101.89 -7.76 3.82
C SER A 471 102.32 -6.33 3.42
N GLY A 472 101.73 -5.27 3.98
CA GLY A 472 102.19 -3.88 3.83
C GLY A 472 100.99 -2.92 3.80
N LYS A 473 100.45 -2.48 4.94
CA LYS A 473 100.84 -1.25 5.69
C LYS A 473 101.01 -0.06 4.71
N LEU A 474 100.24 1.03 4.78
CA LEU A 474 100.06 1.91 5.93
C LEU A 474 98.73 2.71 5.83
N SER A 475 97.98 2.75 6.94
CA SER A 475 97.00 3.78 7.31
C SER A 475 97.72 5.08 7.75
N PRO A 476 97.07 6.24 8.01
CA PRO A 476 96.08 6.42 9.11
C PRO A 476 94.86 7.33 8.72
N THR A 477 93.61 7.08 9.14
CA THR A 477 92.98 7.44 10.44
C THR A 477 93.30 8.88 10.88
N THR A 478 92.42 9.79 11.30
CA THR A 478 91.09 9.73 11.91
C THR A 478 90.62 11.16 12.24
N SER A 479 89.30 11.35 12.31
CA SER A 479 88.55 12.22 13.25
C SER A 479 88.74 13.75 13.29
N ILE A 480 87.55 14.37 13.37
CA ILE A 480 87.15 15.48 14.27
C ILE A 480 87.01 16.89 13.65
N VAL A 481 85.74 17.34 13.65
CA VAL A 481 85.24 18.74 13.78
C VAL A 481 85.26 19.63 12.53
N GLY A 482 84.07 20.18 12.19
CA GLY A 482 83.92 21.44 11.45
C GLY A 482 82.93 21.41 10.28
N ILE A 483 81.70 21.87 10.52
CA ILE A 483 80.76 22.41 9.50
C ILE A 483 81.39 23.73 8.98
N PRO A 484 81.33 24.17 7.69
CA PRO A 484 80.13 24.24 6.87
C PRO A 484 80.26 23.98 5.35
N GLU A 485 79.08 23.85 4.73
CA GLU A 485 78.75 24.32 3.38
C GLU A 485 79.14 23.51 2.12
N GLU A 486 78.08 23.38 1.30
CA GLU A 486 78.02 23.17 -0.14
C GLU A 486 78.15 21.75 -0.73
N SER A 487 76.98 21.29 -1.17
CA SER A 487 76.77 20.66 -2.48
C SER A 487 77.35 19.25 -2.67
N GLU A 488 76.49 18.22 -2.53
CA GLU A 488 75.98 17.43 -3.67
C GLU A 488 75.35 16.08 -3.28
N VAL A 489 74.29 15.73 -4.03
CA VAL A 489 73.62 14.42 -4.22
C VAL A 489 72.68 13.91 -3.11
N ASN A 490 71.43 14.35 -3.24
CA ASN A 490 70.23 13.72 -2.66
C ASN A 490 69.93 12.37 -3.33
N THR A 491 70.04 11.27 -2.59
CA THR A 491 69.29 10.04 -2.89
C THR A 491 68.86 9.38 -1.58
N SER A 492 67.86 9.94 -0.89
CA SER A 492 67.04 9.28 0.16
C SER A 492 66.00 10.22 0.79
N THR A 493 64.85 10.50 0.15
CA THR A 493 63.75 11.27 0.80
C THR A 493 62.32 10.83 0.45
N ASN A 494 62.09 9.63 -0.11
CA ASN A 494 60.73 9.20 -0.49
C ASN A 494 59.93 8.46 0.62
N ASN A 495 60.48 8.32 1.84
CA ASN A 495 59.81 7.61 2.94
C ASN A 495 59.13 8.52 3.99
N ASN A 496 59.32 9.84 3.93
CA ASN A 496 58.78 10.77 4.92
C ASN A 496 57.40 11.39 4.55
N THR A 497 56.89 11.16 3.33
CA THR A 497 55.61 11.73 2.88
C THR A 497 54.40 10.82 3.14
N ILE A 498 54.59 9.50 3.32
CA ILE A 498 53.48 8.55 3.49
C ILE A 498 52.94 8.47 4.93
N LEU A 499 53.82 8.56 5.93
CA LEU A 499 53.46 8.59 7.35
C LEU A 499 52.51 9.73 7.75
N PRO A 500 52.73 11.00 7.33
CA PRO A 500 51.79 12.08 7.66
C PRO A 500 50.44 11.92 6.95
N ILE A 501 50.40 11.31 5.77
CA ILE A 501 49.14 11.03 5.05
C ILE A 501 48.35 9.92 5.76
N VAL A 502 49.01 8.82 6.14
CA VAL A 502 48.37 7.73 6.91
C VAL A 502 47.90 8.22 8.28
N THR A 503 48.67 9.10 8.92
CA THR A 503 48.28 9.71 10.20
C THR A 503 47.03 10.59 10.04
N LYS A 504 46.97 11.45 9.02
CA LYS A 504 45.77 12.25 8.70
C LYS A 504 44.56 11.40 8.34
N GLN A 505 44.76 10.31 7.59
CA GLN A 505 43.68 9.38 7.25
C GLN A 505 43.15 8.68 8.52
N ARG A 506 44.03 8.16 9.36
CA ARG A 506 43.68 7.58 10.66
C ARG A 506 42.91 8.57 11.53
N ASP A 507 43.35 9.82 11.61
CA ASP A 507 42.72 10.84 12.42
C ASP A 507 41.34 11.25 11.84
N ARG A 508 41.20 11.25 10.51
CA ARG A 508 39.89 11.42 9.84
C ARG A 508 38.94 10.26 10.13
N PHE A 509 39.42 9.02 10.11
CA PHE A 509 38.61 7.85 10.48
C PHE A 509 38.23 7.89 11.95
N ARG A 510 39.14 8.30 12.84
CA ARG A 510 38.87 8.48 14.27
C ARG A 510 37.80 9.55 14.50
N SER A 511 37.91 10.68 13.81
CA SER A 511 36.91 11.75 13.87
C SER A 511 35.55 11.30 13.33
N LYS A 512 35.52 10.55 12.22
CA LYS A 512 34.28 9.98 11.67
C LYS A 512 33.66 8.95 12.63
N ASN A 513 34.48 8.14 13.30
CA ASN A 513 34.00 7.16 14.28
C ASN A 513 33.41 7.85 15.51
N VAL A 514 34.06 8.89 16.03
CA VAL A 514 33.52 9.72 17.13
C VAL A 514 32.21 10.40 16.73
N GLU A 515 32.10 10.91 15.50
CA GLU A 515 30.86 11.51 15.00
C GLU A 515 29.75 10.46 14.83
N LEU A 516 30.06 9.26 14.33
CA LEU A 516 29.10 8.16 14.26
C LEU A 516 28.65 7.67 15.63
N GLU A 517 29.56 7.58 16.62
CA GLU A 517 29.22 7.28 18.00
C GLU A 517 28.31 8.36 18.62
N LYS A 518 28.56 9.63 18.30
CA LYS A 518 27.72 10.76 18.72
C LYS A 518 26.32 10.69 18.09
N GLN A 519 26.22 10.41 16.79
CA GLN A 519 24.95 10.21 16.09
C GLN A 519 24.19 9.00 16.64
N LEU A 520 24.89 7.90 16.96
CA LEU A 520 24.27 6.74 17.60
C LEU A 520 23.72 7.07 18.99
N ARG A 521 24.45 7.87 19.78
CA ARG A 521 23.98 8.37 21.08
C ARG A 521 22.78 9.31 20.92
N GLN A 522 22.80 10.23 19.96
CA GLN A 522 21.69 11.14 19.66
C GLN A 522 20.44 10.36 19.23
N ASN A 523 20.56 9.43 18.27
CA ASN A 523 19.46 8.54 17.87
C ASN A 523 18.96 7.70 19.05
N GLY A 524 19.86 7.28 19.94
CA GLY A 524 19.53 6.59 21.19
C GLY A 524 18.65 7.43 22.12
N VAL A 525 18.97 8.72 22.28
CA VAL A 525 18.22 9.70 23.06
C VAL A 525 16.88 10.04 22.40
N GLU A 526 16.85 10.27 21.09
CA GLU A 526 15.62 10.54 20.34
C GLU A 526 14.65 9.37 20.41
N ARG A 527 15.14 8.14 20.24
CA ARG A 527 14.32 6.93 20.41
C ARG A 527 13.77 6.82 21.83
N ASN A 528 14.54 7.21 22.86
CA ASN A 528 14.04 7.23 24.24
C ASN A 528 12.99 8.33 24.43
N LYS A 529 13.21 9.54 23.87
CA LYS A 529 12.25 10.65 23.89
C LYS A 529 10.92 10.26 23.21
N LEU A 530 10.98 9.70 22.01
CA LEU A 530 9.82 9.19 21.28
C LEU A 530 9.10 8.07 22.07
N LYS A 531 9.84 7.17 22.72
CA LYS A 531 9.22 6.16 23.60
C LYS A 531 8.49 6.79 24.79
N THR A 532 9.08 7.81 25.43
CA THR A 532 8.41 8.53 26.53
C THR A 532 7.19 9.30 26.03
N GLU A 533 7.25 9.88 24.82
CA GLU A 533 6.14 10.58 24.18
C GLU A 533 5.00 9.62 23.80
N ILE A 534 5.32 8.47 23.22
CA ILE A 534 4.34 7.40 22.96
C ILE A 534 3.69 6.93 24.26
N SER A 535 4.47 6.75 25.33
CA SER A 535 3.91 6.38 26.63
C SER A 535 2.99 7.46 27.18
N LYS A 536 3.38 8.74 27.05
CA LYS A 536 2.57 9.89 27.48
C LYS A 536 1.28 10.00 26.68
N LEU A 537 1.36 9.92 25.35
CA LEU A 537 0.20 9.94 24.46
C LEU A 537 -0.72 8.76 24.74
N LYS A 538 -0.18 7.56 25.04
CA LYS A 538 -1.01 6.41 25.44
C LYS A 538 -1.75 6.65 26.75
N THR A 539 -1.10 7.28 27.75
CA THR A 539 -1.77 7.64 29.00
C THR A 539 -2.79 8.76 28.82
N ASP A 540 -2.51 9.74 27.97
CA ASP A 540 -3.39 10.87 27.71
C ASP A 540 -4.60 10.45 26.86
N ASN A 541 -4.41 9.59 25.86
CA ASN A 541 -5.48 8.94 25.10
C ASN A 541 -6.36 8.07 26.01
N GLY A 542 -5.74 7.36 26.96
CA GLY A 542 -6.47 6.64 28.02
C GLY A 542 -7.38 7.57 28.81
N LYS A 543 -6.82 8.64 29.40
CA LYS A 543 -7.59 9.67 30.15
C LYS A 543 -8.67 10.36 29.32
N LEU A 544 -8.40 10.61 28.04
CA LEU A 544 -9.37 11.18 27.12
C LEU A 544 -10.54 10.23 26.90
N TYR A 545 -10.26 8.93 26.73
CA TYR A 545 -11.28 7.90 26.69
C TYR A 545 -12.09 7.85 27.98
N GLU A 546 -11.46 7.98 29.16
CA GLU A 546 -12.20 8.09 30.44
C GLU A 546 -13.16 9.28 30.40
N ARG A 547 -12.67 10.48 30.02
CA ARG A 547 -13.48 11.70 29.93
C ARG A 547 -14.62 11.59 28.93
N ILE A 548 -14.37 11.02 27.76
CA ILE A 548 -15.39 10.77 26.74
C ILE A 548 -16.44 9.83 27.32
N ARG A 549 -16.04 8.70 27.94
CA ARG A 549 -16.99 7.77 28.55
C ARG A 549 -17.78 8.39 29.70
N TYR A 550 -17.16 9.23 30.53
CA TYR A 550 -17.85 9.99 31.58
C TYR A 550 -18.84 11.01 31.01
N LEU A 551 -18.53 11.66 29.88
CA LEU A 551 -19.44 12.58 29.21
C LEU A 551 -20.55 11.84 28.46
N THR A 552 -20.25 10.73 27.81
CA THR A 552 -21.21 9.87 27.11
C THR A 552 -22.15 9.17 28.09
N SER A 553 -21.69 8.77 29.27
CA SER A 553 -22.58 8.22 30.31
C SER A 553 -23.51 9.29 30.88
N TYR A 554 -23.07 10.56 30.93
CA TYR A 554 -23.92 11.69 31.29
C TYR A 554 -24.92 12.03 30.15
N SER A 555 -24.49 11.94 28.89
CA SER A 555 -25.36 12.19 27.72
C SER A 555 -26.32 11.04 27.41
N GLN A 556 -26.02 9.80 27.80
CA GLN A 556 -26.91 8.64 27.67
C GLN A 556 -28.16 8.73 28.57
N THR A 557 -28.15 9.61 29.57
CA THR A 557 -29.37 9.94 30.33
C THR A 557 -30.30 10.89 29.54
N SER A 558 -29.82 11.50 28.45
CA SER A 558 -30.57 12.48 27.66
C SER A 558 -30.73 12.13 26.17
N ALA A 559 -30.17 11.01 25.70
CA ALA A 559 -30.20 10.61 24.30
C ALA A 559 -30.65 9.16 24.16
N ASN A 560 -31.96 8.94 24.32
CA ASN A 560 -32.64 7.67 24.01
C ASN A 560 -33.28 7.70 22.62
N ASP A 561 -32.84 8.62 21.76
CA ASP A 561 -33.38 8.79 20.42
C ASP A 561 -32.21 9.02 19.46
N ILE A 562 -32.31 8.50 18.24
CA ILE A 562 -31.29 8.49 17.17
C ILE A 562 -30.40 7.23 17.15
N THR A 563 -31.00 6.13 16.69
CA THR A 563 -30.31 5.04 15.99
C THR A 563 -30.22 5.33 14.49
N ASN A 564 -29.12 4.90 13.86
CA ASN A 564 -28.88 4.72 12.42
C ASN A 564 -28.15 5.84 11.66
N VAL A 565 -26.81 5.81 11.67
CA VAL A 565 -25.98 6.06 10.47
C VAL A 565 -24.69 5.22 10.56
N SER A 566 -24.45 4.37 9.57
CA SER A 566 -23.18 3.64 9.37
C SER A 566 -22.43 4.19 8.15
N PRO A 567 -21.14 4.55 8.28
CA PRO A 567 -20.18 4.50 7.19
C PRO A 567 -18.91 3.66 7.53
N PRO A 568 -18.15 3.19 6.52
CA PRO A 568 -17.12 2.14 6.66
C PRO A 568 -15.80 2.61 7.30
N ALA A 569 -15.61 3.90 7.55
CA ALA A 569 -14.43 4.45 8.24
C ALA A 569 -14.45 4.19 9.76
N VAL A 570 -15.59 3.76 10.31
CA VAL A 570 -15.80 3.56 11.74
C VAL A 570 -15.15 2.25 12.23
N SER A 571 -14.82 1.29 11.36
CA SER A 571 -14.26 0.00 11.78
C SER A 571 -12.85 0.12 12.41
N SER A 572 -11.95 0.94 11.85
CA SER A 572 -10.61 1.12 12.43
C SER A 572 -10.63 2.01 13.69
N LEU A 573 -11.57 2.96 13.75
CA LEU A 573 -11.80 3.79 14.93
C LEU A 573 -12.41 2.97 16.07
N VAL A 574 -13.35 2.06 15.76
CA VAL A 574 -13.95 1.10 16.70
C VAL A 574 -12.93 0.10 17.20
N ASP A 575 -11.99 -0.35 16.37
CA ASP A 575 -10.90 -1.22 16.83
C ASP A 575 -9.92 -0.50 17.77
N ALA A 576 -9.56 0.75 17.46
CA ALA A 576 -8.74 1.58 18.33
C ALA A 576 -9.47 1.91 19.64
N GLU A 577 -10.76 2.26 19.56
CA GLU A 577 -11.62 2.54 20.71
C GLU A 577 -11.85 1.28 21.57
N ALA A 578 -12.04 0.12 20.96
CA ALA A 578 -12.12 -1.16 21.65
C ALA A 578 -10.82 -1.52 22.37
N GLN A 579 -9.66 -1.14 21.83
CA GLN A 579 -8.37 -1.35 22.46
C GLN A 579 -8.18 -0.46 23.70
N TYR A 580 -8.58 0.80 23.63
CA TYR A 580 -8.54 1.72 24.78
C TYR A 580 -9.63 1.40 25.81
N SER A 581 -10.82 0.98 25.37
CA SER A 581 -11.92 0.49 26.22
C SER A 581 -11.50 -0.71 27.05
N ARG A 582 -10.92 -1.74 26.43
CA ARG A 582 -10.39 -2.92 27.14
C ARG A 582 -9.31 -2.54 28.15
N THR A 583 -8.42 -1.60 27.79
CA THR A 583 -7.36 -1.14 28.68
C THR A 583 -7.93 -0.39 29.89
N TYR A 584 -9.00 0.39 29.68
CA TYR A 584 -9.73 1.10 30.73
C TYR A 584 -10.49 0.15 31.66
N GLU A 585 -11.28 -0.78 31.13
CA GLU A 585 -12.06 -1.76 31.91
C GLU A 585 -11.17 -2.71 32.72
N ASP A 586 -9.98 -3.03 32.19
CA ASP A 586 -8.95 -3.75 32.93
C ASP A 586 -8.35 -2.93 34.08
N SER A 587 -8.27 -1.61 33.93
CA SER A 587 -7.74 -0.69 34.95
C SER A 587 -8.77 -0.33 36.03
N LEU A 588 -10.06 -0.35 35.70
CA LEU A 588 -11.17 -0.03 36.61
C LEU A 588 -11.49 -1.18 37.57
N ASN A 589 -11.10 -2.41 37.25
CA ASN A 589 -11.36 -3.58 38.07
C ASN A 589 -10.22 -3.82 39.09
N PRO A 590 -10.37 -3.39 40.37
CA PRO A 590 -9.33 -3.60 41.39
C PRO A 590 -9.04 -5.09 41.62
N LEU A 591 -10.05 -5.94 41.45
CA LEU A 591 -9.93 -7.40 41.55
C LEU A 591 -9.12 -8.02 40.41
N ASN A 592 -9.10 -7.43 39.20
CA ASN A 592 -8.25 -7.93 38.12
C ASN A 592 -6.78 -7.58 38.37
N SER A 593 -6.48 -6.42 38.95
CA SER A 593 -5.12 -6.07 39.36
C SER A 593 -4.64 -6.98 40.51
N PHE A 594 -5.54 -7.34 41.44
CA PHE A 594 -5.27 -8.26 42.53
C PHE A 594 -5.10 -9.69 42.02
N LYS A 595 -5.99 -10.18 41.15
CA LYS A 595 -5.91 -11.50 40.52
C LYS A 595 -4.70 -11.64 39.60
N LYS A 596 -4.29 -10.59 38.87
CA LYS A 596 -3.03 -10.58 38.11
C LYS A 596 -1.83 -10.68 39.04
N ARG A 597 -1.79 -9.90 40.12
CA ARG A 597 -0.71 -9.93 41.12
C ARG A 597 -0.66 -11.23 41.91
N GLU A 598 -1.81 -11.80 42.25
CA GLU A 598 -1.96 -13.10 42.90
C GLU A 598 -1.54 -14.23 41.95
N MET A 599 -2.02 -14.25 40.70
CA MET A 599 -1.59 -15.22 39.69
C MET A 599 -0.10 -15.12 39.39
N GLU A 600 0.50 -13.92 39.42
CA GLU A 600 1.94 -13.73 39.31
C GLU A 600 2.70 -14.24 40.54
N TYR A 601 2.16 -14.02 41.75
CA TYR A 601 2.70 -14.55 42.99
C TYR A 601 2.64 -16.08 43.02
N TYR A 602 1.52 -16.71 42.66
CA TYR A 602 1.38 -18.17 42.50
C TYR A 602 2.34 -18.70 41.43
N ARG A 603 2.46 -18.02 40.29
CA ARG A 603 3.36 -18.45 39.20
C ARG A 603 4.83 -18.36 39.59
N LYS A 604 5.22 -17.40 40.43
CA LYS A 604 6.59 -17.23 40.91
C LYS A 604 6.93 -18.14 42.09
N ASN A 605 6.04 -18.26 43.09
CA ASN A 605 6.34 -18.94 44.34
C ASN A 605 5.81 -20.37 44.46
N LYS A 606 4.81 -20.81 43.68
CA LYS A 606 4.17 -22.13 43.86
C LYS A 606 4.26 -23.10 42.69
N LEU A 607 4.79 -22.70 41.53
CA LEU A 607 4.99 -23.62 40.39
C LEU A 607 6.40 -24.24 40.43
N SER A 608 6.44 -25.56 40.22
CA SER A 608 7.66 -26.35 40.05
C SER A 608 8.49 -25.82 38.88
N VAL A 609 9.82 -25.95 38.93
CA VAL A 609 10.72 -25.44 37.87
C VAL A 609 10.37 -26.02 36.50
N TRP A 610 9.93 -27.28 36.47
CA TRP A 610 9.47 -27.95 35.25
C TRP A 610 8.15 -27.39 34.72
N GLU A 611 7.22 -27.03 35.60
CA GLU A 611 5.96 -26.38 35.21
C GLU A 611 6.19 -24.95 34.71
N LYS A 612 7.19 -24.25 35.25
CA LYS A 612 7.61 -22.92 34.77
C LYS A 612 8.21 -23.00 33.37
N LEU A 613 9.08 -23.99 33.14
CA LEU A 613 9.66 -24.25 31.82
C LEU A 613 8.55 -24.60 30.80
N PHE A 614 7.63 -25.47 31.19
CA PHE A 614 6.49 -25.86 30.36
C PHE A 614 5.54 -24.69 30.09
N SER A 615 5.23 -23.86 31.08
CA SER A 615 4.36 -22.68 30.89
C SER A 615 5.02 -21.64 29.97
N SER A 616 6.33 -21.45 30.07
CA SER A 616 7.07 -20.58 29.16
C SER A 616 7.10 -21.15 27.74
N PHE A 617 7.36 -22.45 27.60
CA PHE A 617 7.39 -23.15 26.33
C PHE A 617 6.01 -23.17 25.65
N ALA A 618 4.95 -23.45 26.41
CA ALA A 618 3.56 -23.43 25.94
C ALA A 618 3.13 -22.03 25.49
N LYS A 619 3.53 -20.97 26.20
CA LYS A 619 3.27 -19.59 25.76
C LYS A 619 3.99 -19.24 24.47
N VAL A 620 5.25 -19.63 24.31
CA VAL A 620 6.01 -19.42 23.07
C VAL A 620 5.37 -20.16 21.91
N ILE A 621 4.90 -21.40 22.14
CA ILE A 621 4.20 -22.19 21.12
C ILE A 621 2.85 -21.55 20.77
N LEU A 622 2.05 -21.14 21.76
CA LEU A 622 0.71 -20.58 21.52
C LEU A 622 0.72 -19.13 21.00
N ALA A 623 1.77 -18.36 21.29
CA ALA A 623 1.84 -16.94 20.94
C ALA A 623 1.89 -16.69 19.43
N ASN A 624 2.52 -17.58 18.64
CA ASN A 624 2.72 -17.36 17.22
C ASN A 624 1.96 -18.40 16.37
N ARG A 625 1.40 -17.99 15.22
CA ARG A 625 0.64 -18.91 14.34
C ARG A 625 1.53 -19.98 13.72
N LYS A 626 2.78 -19.63 13.40
CA LYS A 626 3.77 -20.55 12.82
C LYS A 626 4.25 -21.60 13.84
N THR A 627 4.47 -21.21 15.10
CA THR A 627 4.88 -22.13 16.17
C THR A 627 3.77 -23.12 16.54
N ARG A 628 2.49 -22.71 16.46
CA ARG A 628 1.34 -23.62 16.61
C ARG A 628 1.29 -24.67 15.51
N MET A 629 1.50 -24.28 14.24
CA MET A 629 1.54 -25.22 13.11
C MET A 629 2.73 -26.18 13.22
N ALA A 630 3.91 -25.68 13.60
CA ALA A 630 5.10 -26.49 13.81
C ALA A 630 4.92 -27.52 14.94
N PHE A 631 4.28 -27.14 16.05
CA PHE A 631 3.97 -28.07 17.14
C PHE A 631 2.95 -29.13 16.73
N LEU A 632 1.94 -28.78 15.92
CA LEU A 632 0.98 -29.73 15.38
C LEU A 632 1.65 -30.73 14.42
N LEU A 633 2.55 -30.25 13.54
CA LEU A 633 3.37 -31.11 12.68
C LEU A 633 4.30 -32.01 13.48
N TYR A 634 4.90 -31.50 14.55
CA TYR A 634 5.71 -32.29 15.47
C TYR A 634 4.88 -33.40 16.15
N CYS A 635 3.67 -33.09 16.63
CA CYS A 635 2.77 -34.08 17.20
C CYS A 635 2.38 -35.14 16.17
N ILE A 636 1.99 -34.76 14.95
CA ILE A 636 1.67 -35.70 13.86
C ILE A 636 2.88 -36.54 13.49
N GLY A 637 4.06 -35.94 13.37
CA GLY A 637 5.32 -36.62 13.07
C GLY A 637 5.70 -37.63 14.15
N SER A 638 5.53 -37.28 15.42
CA SER A 638 5.76 -38.21 16.54
C SER A 638 4.78 -39.38 16.51
N HIS A 639 3.50 -39.15 16.20
CA HIS A 639 2.51 -40.22 16.06
C HIS A 639 2.80 -41.10 14.84
N ALA A 640 3.21 -40.51 13.71
CA ALA A 640 3.63 -41.26 12.53
C ALA A 640 4.89 -42.10 12.78
N LEU A 641 5.84 -41.58 13.58
CA LEU A 641 7.05 -42.31 13.97
C LEU A 641 6.71 -43.47 14.92
N VAL A 642 5.87 -43.23 15.93
CA VAL A 642 5.38 -44.30 16.83
C VAL A 642 4.59 -45.35 16.05
N PHE A 643 3.78 -44.94 15.08
CA PHE A 643 3.03 -45.84 14.20
C PHE A 643 3.97 -46.65 13.29
N ALA A 644 4.99 -46.01 12.69
CA ALA A 644 6.02 -46.68 11.90
C ALA A 644 6.85 -47.65 12.75
N MET A 645 7.19 -47.30 13.99
CA MET A 645 7.86 -48.19 14.94
C MET A 645 6.98 -49.34 15.38
N SER A 646 5.68 -49.10 15.59
CA SER A 646 4.73 -50.16 15.90
C SER A 646 4.58 -51.13 14.73
N ILE A 647 4.51 -50.62 13.48
CA ILE A 647 4.51 -51.43 12.25
C ILE A 647 5.83 -52.17 12.06
N TYR A 648 6.95 -51.55 12.40
CA TYR A 648 8.27 -52.16 12.32
C TYR A 648 8.42 -53.30 13.33
N VAL A 649 7.98 -53.10 14.58
CA VAL A 649 7.95 -54.13 15.63
C VAL A 649 6.98 -55.26 15.30
N ILE A 650 5.81 -54.96 14.72
CA ILE A 650 4.88 -55.98 14.20
C ILE A 650 5.52 -56.76 13.04
N ASN A 651 6.29 -56.10 12.15
CA ASN A 651 7.05 -56.75 11.06
C ASN A 651 8.27 -57.56 11.54
N LEU A 652 8.86 -57.21 12.67
CA LEU A 652 9.91 -58.00 13.33
C LEU A 652 9.32 -59.25 14.00
N ASN A 653 8.15 -59.13 14.64
CA ASN A 653 7.45 -60.27 15.25
C ASN A 653 6.82 -61.22 14.21
N SER A 654 6.57 -60.78 12.97
CA SER A 654 6.15 -61.69 11.89
C SER A 654 7.30 -62.48 11.25
N LYS A 655 8.57 -62.15 11.57
CA LYS A 655 9.76 -62.95 11.19
C LYS A 655 10.14 -64.03 12.22
N THR A 656 9.44 -64.12 13.34
CA THR A 656 9.52 -65.26 14.27
C THR A 656 8.16 -65.95 14.34
N LYS A 657 7.81 -66.70 13.29
CA LYS A 657 6.88 -67.82 13.47
C LYS A 657 7.72 -69.03 13.89
N PRO A 658 7.47 -69.65 15.06
CA PRO A 658 8.10 -70.91 15.38
C PRO A 658 7.59 -72.00 14.43
N GLU A 659 8.52 -72.89 14.10
CA GLU A 659 8.44 -73.93 13.10
C GLU A 659 7.37 -75.00 13.40
N LEU A 660 6.96 -75.69 12.34
CA LEU A 660 5.91 -76.70 12.28
C LEU A 660 6.13 -77.91 13.21
N GLY A 661 5.07 -78.32 13.89
CA GLY A 661 4.87 -79.70 14.36
C GLY A 661 3.64 -80.30 13.68
N VAL A 662 3.85 -81.03 12.59
CA VAL A 662 2.82 -81.87 11.96
C VAL A 662 2.73 -83.17 12.76
N MET A 663 1.57 -83.46 13.36
CA MET A 663 1.04 -84.83 13.42
C MET A 663 -0.50 -84.80 13.56
N GLN A 664 -1.12 -85.58 12.69
CA GLN A 664 -2.54 -85.92 12.54
C GLN A 664 -2.62 -87.46 12.74
N PRO A 665 -3.79 -88.13 12.94
CA PRO A 665 -5.08 -87.86 13.59
C PRO A 665 -5.33 -88.95 14.72
N PRO A 666 -6.55 -89.31 15.20
CA PRO A 666 -7.62 -89.94 14.40
C PRO A 666 -9.08 -89.56 14.78
N THR A 667 -9.98 -89.79 13.81
CA THR A 667 -11.35 -90.35 13.97
C THR A 667 -12.40 -89.63 14.84
N GLN A 668 -13.46 -89.14 14.18
CA GLN A 668 -14.83 -89.19 14.70
C GLN A 668 -15.22 -90.66 14.99
N PRO A 669 -16.03 -90.98 16.02
CA PRO A 669 -17.46 -90.60 15.99
C PRO A 669 -18.18 -90.37 17.35
N ALA A 670 -19.36 -89.76 17.23
CA ALA A 670 -20.61 -90.04 17.97
C ALA A 670 -20.76 -89.75 19.49
N ALA A 671 -21.98 -89.25 19.76
CA ALA A 671 -22.82 -89.42 20.95
C ALA A 671 -22.69 -88.43 22.14
N ALA A 672 -23.78 -87.68 22.30
CA ALA A 672 -24.30 -87.01 23.51
C ALA A 672 -24.54 -88.02 24.67
N PRO A 673 -25.09 -87.67 25.89
CA PRO A 673 -25.85 -86.46 26.25
C PRO A 673 -25.72 -85.94 27.72
N ALA A 674 -26.57 -84.94 28.03
CA ALA A 674 -27.18 -84.60 29.34
C ALA A 674 -26.33 -83.87 30.39
N ASN A 675 -26.84 -83.04 31.31
CA ASN A 675 -28.06 -82.24 31.53
C ASN A 675 -27.86 -81.56 32.91
N LEU A 676 -28.74 -80.61 33.28
CA LEU A 676 -29.07 -80.12 34.64
C LEU A 676 -28.14 -79.04 35.25
N MET A 677 -28.61 -77.78 35.32
CA MET A 677 -29.39 -77.14 36.41
C MET A 677 -28.46 -76.49 37.46
N ALA A 678 -28.75 -75.38 38.15
CA ALA A 678 -29.88 -74.45 38.21
C ALA A 678 -29.44 -73.24 39.07
N ASN A 679 -30.21 -72.15 38.98
CA ASN A 679 -30.36 -71.05 39.96
C ASN A 679 -29.13 -70.19 40.30
N GLY A 680 -29.23 -68.88 40.48
CA GLY A 680 -30.31 -67.90 40.51
C GLY A 680 -29.61 -66.54 40.73
N GLY A 681 -29.94 -65.47 40.01
CA GLY A 681 -30.96 -64.49 40.41
C GLY A 681 -30.38 -63.45 41.39
N ALA A 682 -30.61 -62.14 41.30
CA ALA A 682 -31.37 -61.26 40.43
C ALA A 682 -30.93 -59.81 40.80
N ALA A 683 -30.71 -58.90 39.84
CA ALA A 683 -31.63 -57.80 39.41
C ALA A 683 -31.59 -56.56 40.37
N ILE A 684 -31.77 -55.29 39.99
CA ILE A 684 -32.59 -54.55 39.00
C ILE A 684 -31.89 -53.18 38.79
N GLY A 685 -31.64 -52.62 37.60
CA GLY A 685 -32.55 -51.92 36.64
C GLY A 685 -32.06 -50.46 36.49
N ASN A 686 -32.15 -49.69 35.40
CA ASN A 686 -32.78 -49.74 34.08
C ASN A 686 -32.05 -48.68 33.19
N PRO A 687 -31.86 -48.84 31.87
CA PRO A 687 -31.16 -47.87 31.02
C PRO A 687 -32.10 -47.08 30.09
N GLY A 688 -31.61 -45.95 29.56
CA GLY A 688 -32.28 -45.19 28.51
C GLY A 688 -31.31 -44.25 27.80
N VAL A 689 -30.86 -44.65 26.61
CA VAL A 689 -30.08 -43.84 25.66
C VAL A 689 -31.03 -43.38 24.55
N GLY A 690 -31.07 -42.09 24.28
CA GLY A 690 -31.84 -41.49 23.19
C GLY A 690 -30.97 -40.55 22.37
N ALA A 691 -30.83 -40.87 21.09
CA ALA A 691 -30.27 -40.03 20.03
C ALA A 691 -31.26 -38.94 19.60
N GLY A 692 -30.78 -37.89 18.93
CA GLY A 692 -31.61 -36.93 18.23
C GLY A 692 -30.87 -36.15 17.16
N VAL A 693 -31.62 -35.84 16.09
CA VAL A 693 -31.36 -34.90 14.98
C VAL A 693 -30.55 -35.49 13.81
N GLY A 694 -31.07 -35.67 12.58
CA GLY A 694 -32.26 -35.15 11.92
C GLY A 694 -31.89 -34.21 10.77
N ALA A 695 -31.67 -34.75 9.57
CA ALA A 695 -31.55 -33.99 8.32
C ALA A 695 -32.51 -34.57 7.28
N GLY A 696 -33.52 -33.79 6.90
CA GLY A 696 -34.48 -34.11 5.85
C GLY A 696 -34.06 -33.49 4.52
N SER A 697 -34.00 -34.31 3.48
CA SER A 697 -34.04 -33.92 2.08
C SER A 697 -35.07 -34.81 1.40
N GLY A 698 -36.16 -34.22 0.90
CA GLY A 698 -37.24 -34.90 0.20
C GLY A 698 -37.46 -34.23 -1.15
N ASN A 699 -37.02 -34.91 -2.21
CA ASN A 699 -37.26 -34.53 -3.60
C ASN A 699 -38.63 -35.09 -4.03
N GLY A 700 -39.56 -34.22 -4.42
CA GLY A 700 -40.89 -34.58 -4.88
C GLY A 700 -40.97 -34.70 -6.40
N VAL A 701 -41.40 -35.86 -6.88
CA VAL A 701 -41.86 -36.12 -8.26
C VAL A 701 -43.29 -36.65 -8.14
N VAL A 702 -44.26 -36.00 -8.78
CA VAL A 702 -45.57 -36.58 -9.14
C VAL A 702 -46.04 -35.93 -10.45
N ARG A 703 -46.00 -36.70 -11.57
CA ARG A 703 -47.11 -37.14 -12.45
C ARG A 703 -48.20 -36.07 -12.70
N GLY A 704 -48.68 -35.79 -13.91
CA GLY A 704 -48.73 -36.55 -15.17
C GLY A 704 -50.12 -36.35 -15.80
N VAL A 705 -50.24 -36.72 -17.09
CA VAL A 705 -51.46 -36.97 -17.91
C VAL A 705 -51.86 -35.89 -18.93
N GLN A 706 -51.67 -36.29 -20.22
CA GLN A 706 -52.49 -36.16 -21.45
C GLN A 706 -53.46 -34.96 -21.54
N ILE A 707 -53.48 -34.17 -22.62
CA ILE A 707 -53.51 -34.48 -24.07
C ILE A 707 -52.56 -33.57 -24.83
#